data_AF-A0A9R0DCL3-F1
#
_entry.id   AF-A0A9R0DCL3-F1
#
_cell.length_a   1.000
_cell.length_b   1.000
_cell.length_c   1.000
_cell.angle_alpha   90.00
_cell.angle_beta   90.00
_cell.angle_gamma   90.00
#
_symmetry.space_group_name_H-M   'P 1'
#
loop_
_entity.id
_entity.type
_entity.pdbx_description
1 polymer ?
#
loop_
_entity_poly.entity_id
_entity_poly.type
_entity_poly.pdbx_seq_one_letter_code
_entity_poly.pdbx_strand_id
1 'polypeptide(L)'
;MSDINMEKFAVSDFVPERYVKELAKSCVGGEELQQQKDKIQSLADETANALKKNVYENYMQFIETATEISHLEAEMYKLSHLLSEQRTVLTTLSHASILGNENAISRESLDNHDVEAERAEEQRKNKLNLISEKVEGCMNLLDVPDRTVLHEGDLLEIDAEENTAIQRMHVYLFNDCLMLTSWISNRRGPNRYKFQACYPISTLAVVNVRDLGSVKQAFKVLAFPDTRVFQCNSFAIKKDWLDKFDIAKKMHIEKETSKQKKKDSQDKPKPELLESPSLSVEELPSPQQAPLPEWLADVTEELDVLIVERHFQKTYELMVSAQKALDTEEHKNHPQRSDLLKRIEQKQKVLIEILLKELDVTHNWSPRGGLQSSRQPVLILNKFNMTSQACELFLAICSHTVKVHVKGVQLEGSINSYVKQVGEVFFCSLSDALTEFITLFPKNKISALVVWASTQLRMLMSQIIKQVFTPQCALDSVLDCVQSLRDQCLLFCEFGLDLRFQMNSCLRAPIVKALREYREKVMDSMKNKVSEDKWTPVNMHTKAGVNKFLTQMESLGLILAKYIINETWVDLSSSTIWFAQSVITIQKVGLQLVTKDMMDVLDECIYAVFNSRLKLSIGNDSSYAQKNFKFILDTVMPLMLRCYKEEVGYDNEKLVSLAKKFGVYKPPPKKSNITKYTSNEYL
;
A
#
# COMPACT_ATOMS: atom_id res chain seq x y z
N MET A 1 -44.50 24.57 28.51
CA MET A 1 -43.60 25.06 27.46
C MET A 1 -43.24 23.88 26.59
N SER A 2 -43.82 23.81 25.39
CA SER A 2 -43.69 22.70 24.45
C SER A 2 -42.39 22.82 23.65
N ASP A 3 -41.54 21.79 23.72
CA ASP A 3 -40.39 21.68 22.83
C ASP A 3 -40.85 21.51 21.37
N ILE A 4 -40.23 22.27 20.48
CA ILE A 4 -40.51 22.22 19.04
C ILE A 4 -39.92 20.91 18.51
N ASN A 5 -40.77 19.92 18.21
CA ASN A 5 -40.32 18.63 17.72
C ASN A 5 -39.82 18.74 16.25
N MET A 6 -38.50 18.63 16.05
CA MET A 6 -37.81 18.67 14.75
C MET A 6 -38.35 17.64 13.75
N GLU A 7 -38.88 16.51 14.22
CA GLU A 7 -39.42 15.44 13.37
C GLU A 7 -40.63 15.89 12.56
N LYS A 8 -41.39 16.89 13.05
CA LYS A 8 -42.56 17.41 12.33
C LYS A 8 -42.18 18.18 11.06
N PHE A 9 -40.97 18.76 10.99
CA PHE A 9 -40.48 19.48 9.81
C PHE A 9 -39.82 18.56 8.78
N ALA A 10 -39.47 17.33 9.16
CA ALA A 10 -38.80 16.37 8.28
C ALA A 10 -39.77 15.54 7.41
N VAL A 11 -41.09 15.68 7.63
CA VAL A 11 -42.12 14.95 6.87
C VAL A 11 -42.34 15.61 5.51
N SER A 12 -42.39 14.80 4.44
CA SER A 12 -42.56 15.27 3.05
C SER A 12 -43.87 16.05 2.79
N ASP A 13 -44.90 15.81 3.60
CA ASP A 13 -46.23 16.44 3.49
C ASP A 13 -46.44 17.57 4.52
N PHE A 14 -45.38 18.23 4.96
CA PHE A 14 -45.48 19.35 5.90
C PHE A 14 -46.21 20.55 5.29
N VAL A 15 -47.30 21.00 5.93
CA VAL A 15 -48.08 22.18 5.51
C VAL A 15 -47.79 23.34 6.48
N PRO A 16 -47.02 24.37 6.07
CA PRO A 16 -46.61 25.47 6.95
C PRO A 16 -47.80 26.23 7.54
N GLU A 17 -48.84 26.46 6.74
CA GLU A 17 -50.03 27.22 7.16
C GLU A 17 -50.81 26.52 8.27
N ARG A 18 -50.86 25.18 8.24
CA ARG A 18 -51.55 24.38 9.25
C ARG A 18 -50.77 24.40 10.57
N TYR A 19 -49.45 24.30 10.48
CA TYR A 19 -48.55 24.40 11.63
C TYR A 19 -48.64 25.76 12.31
N VAL A 20 -48.59 26.87 11.55
CA VAL A 20 -48.71 28.23 12.12
C VAL A 20 -50.08 28.46 12.74
N LYS A 21 -51.17 27.93 12.14
CA LYS A 21 -52.53 28.01 12.73
C LYS A 21 -52.66 27.23 14.04
N GLU A 22 -51.98 26.09 14.17
CA GLU A 22 -51.97 25.27 15.39
C GLU A 22 -51.07 25.89 16.48
N LEU A 23 -49.96 26.49 16.07
CA LEU A 23 -49.06 27.29 16.92
C LEU A 23 -49.78 28.51 17.50
N ALA A 24 -50.49 29.26 16.66
CA ALA A 24 -51.25 30.44 17.09
C ALA A 24 -52.45 30.12 17.98
N LYS A 25 -53.02 28.90 17.86
CA LYS A 25 -54.10 28.42 18.75
C LYS A 25 -53.60 27.98 20.13
N SER A 26 -52.33 27.58 20.24
CA SER A 26 -51.75 27.05 21.47
C SER A 26 -51.00 28.10 22.29
N CYS A 27 -50.59 29.21 21.67
CA CYS A 27 -49.92 30.33 22.36
C CYS A 27 -50.97 31.35 22.87
N VAL A 28 -50.88 31.74 24.14
CA VAL A 28 -51.81 32.70 24.76
C VAL A 28 -51.10 34.05 24.91
N GLY A 29 -50.75 34.68 23.79
CA GLY A 29 -50.19 36.04 23.77
C GLY A 29 -49.18 36.30 22.66
N GLY A 30 -48.95 37.59 22.36
CA GLY A 30 -48.00 38.04 21.33
C GLY A 30 -46.53 37.79 21.68
N GLU A 31 -46.17 37.83 22.98
CA GLU A 31 -44.79 37.58 23.43
C GLU A 31 -44.37 36.11 23.28
N GLU A 32 -45.26 35.15 23.58
CA GLU A 32 -44.97 33.71 23.38
C GLU A 32 -44.80 33.36 21.90
N LEU A 33 -45.60 33.99 21.03
CA LEU A 33 -45.51 33.82 19.58
C LEU A 33 -44.19 34.38 19.02
N GLN A 34 -43.73 35.51 19.55
CA GLN A 34 -42.43 36.09 19.20
C GLN A 34 -41.28 35.18 19.65
N GLN A 35 -41.33 34.65 20.88
CA GLN A 35 -40.31 33.72 21.37
C GLN A 35 -40.26 32.42 20.55
N GLN A 36 -41.40 31.89 20.11
CA GLN A 36 -41.42 30.70 19.25
C GLN A 36 -40.92 30.99 17.84
N LYS A 37 -41.20 32.18 17.29
CA LYS A 37 -40.61 32.63 16.02
C LYS A 37 -39.09 32.71 16.10
N ASP A 38 -38.56 33.31 17.17
CA ASP A 38 -37.11 33.45 17.37
C ASP A 38 -36.43 32.08 17.54
N LYS A 39 -37.10 31.11 18.21
CA LYS A 39 -36.63 29.73 18.29
C LYS A 39 -36.60 29.02 16.93
N ILE A 40 -37.64 29.19 16.11
CA ILE A 40 -37.68 28.62 14.74
C ILE A 40 -36.56 29.23 13.89
N GLN A 41 -36.32 30.54 14.01
CA GLN A 41 -35.23 31.21 13.30
C GLN A 41 -33.86 30.66 13.72
N SER A 42 -33.64 30.51 15.03
CA SER A 42 -32.39 29.92 15.56
C SER A 42 -32.18 28.48 15.06
N LEU A 43 -33.23 27.66 15.02
CA LEU A 43 -33.16 26.28 14.50
C LEU A 43 -32.85 26.26 13.00
N ALA A 44 -33.41 27.18 12.22
CA ALA A 44 -33.10 27.31 10.79
C ALA A 44 -31.62 27.68 10.57
N ASP A 45 -31.10 28.64 11.34
CA ASP A 45 -29.71 29.07 11.25
C ASP A 45 -28.74 27.96 11.70
N GLU A 46 -29.08 27.21 12.75
CA GLU A 46 -28.32 26.05 13.22
C GLU A 46 -28.31 24.92 12.19
N THR A 47 -29.46 24.62 11.58
CA THR A 47 -29.57 23.58 10.55
C THR A 47 -28.79 23.98 9.28
N ALA A 48 -28.84 25.24 8.87
CA ALA A 48 -28.07 25.75 7.74
C ALA A 48 -26.56 25.67 7.99
N ASN A 49 -26.11 25.95 9.22
CA ASN A 49 -24.71 25.81 9.60
C ASN A 49 -24.27 24.35 9.72
N ALA A 50 -25.12 23.47 10.25
CA ALA A 50 -24.88 22.03 10.30
C ALA A 50 -24.78 21.43 8.89
N LEU A 51 -25.65 21.85 7.97
CA LEU A 51 -25.60 21.45 6.56
C LEU A 51 -24.28 21.92 5.92
N LYS A 52 -23.89 23.19 6.11
CA LYS A 52 -22.61 23.70 5.61
C LYS A 52 -21.44 22.89 6.16
N LYS A 53 -21.41 22.64 7.47
CA LYS A 53 -20.35 21.86 8.12
C LYS A 53 -20.28 20.44 7.58
N ASN A 54 -21.42 19.77 7.41
CA ASN A 54 -21.49 18.42 6.85
C ASN A 54 -21.02 18.39 5.38
N VAL A 55 -21.39 19.40 4.58
CA VAL A 55 -20.91 19.56 3.20
C VAL A 55 -19.40 19.83 3.17
N TYR A 56 -18.85 20.61 4.10
CA TYR A 56 -17.41 20.85 4.21
C TYR A 56 -16.63 19.60 4.67
N GLU A 57 -17.15 18.86 5.64
CA GLU A 57 -16.56 17.61 6.14
C GLU A 57 -16.50 16.54 5.04
N ASN A 58 -17.57 16.44 4.25
CA ASN A 58 -17.65 15.49 3.13
C ASN A 58 -17.20 16.09 1.80
N TYR A 59 -16.66 17.32 1.78
CA TYR A 59 -16.29 18.03 0.55
C TYR A 59 -15.27 17.25 -0.27
N MET A 60 -14.25 16.68 0.39
CA MET A 60 -13.25 15.86 -0.29
C MET A 60 -13.88 14.63 -0.94
N GLN A 61 -14.80 13.93 -0.26
CA GLN A 61 -15.46 12.75 -0.82
C GLN A 61 -16.37 13.12 -2.01
N PHE A 62 -17.08 14.25 -1.95
CA PHE A 62 -17.88 14.75 -3.08
C PHE A 62 -17.01 15.12 -4.29
N ILE A 63 -15.88 15.77 -4.06
CA ILE A 63 -14.95 16.12 -5.14
C ILE A 63 -14.30 14.86 -5.71
N GLU A 64 -13.80 13.96 -4.87
CA GLU A 64 -13.18 12.70 -5.30
C GLU A 64 -14.15 11.86 -6.12
N THR A 65 -15.37 11.62 -5.63
CA THR A 65 -16.41 10.89 -6.39
C THR A 65 -16.80 11.60 -7.69
N ALA A 66 -16.95 12.92 -7.70
CA ALA A 66 -17.23 13.66 -8.94
C ALA A 66 -16.06 13.57 -9.94
N THR A 67 -14.81 13.61 -9.46
CA THR A 67 -13.63 13.45 -10.31
C THR A 67 -13.49 12.03 -10.86
N GLU A 68 -13.79 11.00 -10.05
CA GLU A 68 -13.82 9.61 -10.49
C GLU A 68 -14.91 9.37 -11.54
N ILE A 69 -16.11 9.93 -11.34
CA ILE A 69 -17.20 9.86 -12.34
C ILE A 69 -16.77 10.51 -13.66
N SER A 70 -16.13 11.68 -13.61
CA SER A 70 -15.62 12.35 -14.81
C SER A 70 -14.50 11.56 -15.50
N HIS A 71 -13.63 10.89 -14.73
CA HIS A 71 -12.59 10.02 -15.27
C HIS A 71 -13.19 8.79 -15.96
N LEU A 72 -14.16 8.14 -15.32
CA LEU A 72 -14.93 7.02 -15.87
C LEU A 72 -15.66 7.41 -17.15
N GLU A 73 -16.25 8.61 -17.20
CA GLU A 73 -16.90 9.13 -18.40
C GLU A 73 -15.90 9.26 -19.56
N ALA A 74 -14.71 9.82 -19.30
CA ALA A 74 -13.65 9.95 -20.31
C ALA A 74 -13.15 8.59 -20.82
N GLU A 75 -12.98 7.60 -19.93
CA GLU A 75 -12.61 6.23 -20.31
C GLU A 75 -13.71 5.55 -21.12
N MET A 76 -14.98 5.75 -20.75
CA MET A 76 -16.12 5.21 -21.48
C MET A 76 -16.22 5.80 -22.90
N TYR A 77 -15.96 7.11 -23.07
CA TYR A 77 -15.86 7.73 -24.39
C TYR A 77 -14.71 7.15 -25.22
N LYS A 78 -13.55 6.91 -24.60
CA LYS A 78 -12.40 6.29 -25.27
C LYS A 78 -12.70 4.86 -25.72
N LEU A 79 -13.37 4.07 -24.88
CA LEU A 79 -13.80 2.71 -25.21
C LEU A 79 -14.84 2.73 -26.35
N SER A 80 -15.82 3.62 -26.29
CA SER A 80 -16.80 3.79 -27.36
C SER A 80 -16.13 4.15 -28.68
N HIS A 81 -15.07 4.97 -28.66
CA HIS A 81 -14.32 5.32 -29.85
C HIS A 81 -13.55 4.11 -30.40
N LEU A 82 -12.83 3.38 -29.54
CA LEU A 82 -12.12 2.14 -29.91
C LEU A 82 -13.06 1.07 -30.48
N LEU A 83 -14.23 0.88 -29.90
CA LEU A 83 -15.25 -0.05 -30.41
C LEU A 83 -15.81 0.41 -31.76
N SER A 84 -16.00 1.72 -31.94
CA SER A 84 -16.39 2.28 -33.23
C SER A 84 -15.30 2.05 -34.28
N GLU A 85 -14.03 2.28 -33.93
CA GLU A 85 -12.89 2.04 -34.83
C GLU A 85 -12.75 0.57 -35.21
N GLN A 86 -12.83 -0.35 -34.23
CA GLN A 86 -12.81 -1.79 -34.46
C GLN A 86 -13.99 -2.22 -35.35
N ARG A 87 -15.18 -1.65 -35.13
CA ARG A 87 -16.33 -1.90 -36.01
C ARG A 87 -16.04 -1.46 -37.44
N THR A 88 -15.46 -0.27 -37.67
CA THR A 88 -15.06 0.17 -39.01
C THR A 88 -14.01 -0.74 -39.64
N VAL A 89 -13.03 -1.22 -38.86
CA VAL A 89 -12.02 -2.16 -39.34
C VAL A 89 -12.66 -3.50 -39.72
N LEU A 90 -13.57 -4.03 -38.90
CA LEU A 90 -14.29 -5.27 -39.18
C LEU A 90 -15.19 -5.16 -40.41
N THR A 91 -15.91 -4.05 -40.61
CA THR A 91 -16.65 -3.83 -41.86
C THR A 91 -15.71 -3.70 -43.06
N THR A 92 -14.57 -3.04 -42.91
CA THR A 92 -13.58 -2.92 -44.00
C THR A 92 -13.00 -4.29 -44.38
N LEU A 93 -12.67 -5.14 -43.40
CA LEU A 93 -12.20 -6.51 -43.61
C LEU A 93 -13.29 -7.41 -44.19
N SER A 94 -14.54 -7.26 -43.75
CA SER A 94 -15.69 -7.97 -44.32
C SER A 94 -15.91 -7.61 -45.79
N HIS A 95 -15.81 -6.33 -46.16
CA HIS A 95 -15.88 -5.89 -47.55
C HIS A 95 -14.67 -6.34 -48.38
N ALA A 96 -13.48 -6.41 -47.79
CA ALA A 96 -12.29 -6.96 -48.45
C ALA A 96 -12.38 -8.48 -48.68
N SER A 97 -13.01 -9.22 -47.75
CA SER A 97 -13.20 -10.68 -47.86
C SER A 97 -14.25 -11.07 -48.90
N ILE A 98 -15.16 -10.17 -49.27
CA ILE A 98 -16.19 -10.42 -50.31
C ILE A 98 -15.63 -10.19 -51.73
N LEU A 99 -14.50 -9.47 -51.87
CA LEU A 99 -13.89 -9.15 -53.17
C LEU A 99 -12.51 -9.81 -53.39
N GLY A 100 -12.07 -10.67 -52.47
CA GLY A 100 -10.75 -11.28 -52.51
C GLY A 100 -10.75 -12.77 -52.86
N ASN A 101 -10.31 -13.06 -54.09
CA ASN A 101 -9.61 -14.27 -54.51
C ASN A 101 -10.40 -15.39 -55.24
N GLU A 102 -10.79 -15.11 -56.48
CA GLU A 102 -10.87 -16.14 -57.52
C GLU A 102 -9.45 -16.61 -57.86
N ASN A 103 -9.07 -17.82 -57.42
CA ASN A 103 -8.17 -18.78 -58.08
C ASN A 103 -7.56 -19.76 -57.06
N ALA A 104 -8.25 -20.88 -56.83
CA ALA A 104 -7.61 -22.15 -56.50
C ALA A 104 -8.57 -23.30 -56.86
N ILE A 105 -8.10 -24.08 -57.82
CA ILE A 105 -8.72 -25.21 -58.51
C ILE A 105 -9.02 -26.38 -57.55
N SER A 106 -10.23 -26.94 -57.73
CA SER A 106 -10.65 -28.33 -57.47
C SER A 106 -10.82 -28.84 -56.02
N ARG A 107 -12.09 -28.91 -55.58
CA ARG A 107 -12.83 -30.19 -55.35
C ARG A 107 -14.27 -29.89 -54.93
N GLU A 108 -15.14 -29.77 -55.93
CA GLU A 108 -16.57 -30.00 -55.75
C GLU A 108 -16.78 -31.44 -55.25
N SER A 109 -17.40 -31.63 -54.08
CA SER A 109 -18.34 -32.74 -53.77
C SER A 109 -18.74 -32.93 -52.29
N LEU A 110 -18.67 -31.93 -51.39
CA LEU A 110 -19.22 -32.08 -50.01
C LEU A 110 -19.94 -30.85 -49.41
N ASP A 111 -20.06 -29.73 -50.14
CA ASP A 111 -20.13 -28.41 -49.49
C ASP A 111 -21.53 -27.78 -49.29
N ASN A 112 -22.61 -28.59 -49.30
CA ASN A 112 -23.92 -28.09 -48.84
C ASN A 112 -24.21 -28.44 -47.37
N HIS A 113 -23.52 -29.44 -46.80
CA HIS A 113 -23.80 -29.90 -45.44
C HIS A 113 -23.00 -29.16 -44.36
N ASP A 114 -21.81 -28.65 -44.69
CA ASP A 114 -20.95 -27.91 -43.75
C ASP A 114 -21.44 -26.47 -43.53
N VAL A 115 -21.95 -25.81 -44.57
CA VAL A 115 -22.48 -24.43 -44.44
C VAL A 115 -23.76 -24.39 -43.59
N GLU A 116 -24.60 -25.43 -43.64
CA GLU A 116 -25.77 -25.54 -42.75
C GLU A 116 -25.39 -25.90 -41.31
N ALA A 117 -24.37 -26.75 -41.12
CA ALA A 117 -23.87 -27.11 -39.80
C ALA A 117 -23.19 -25.91 -39.10
N GLU A 118 -22.40 -25.12 -39.84
CA GLU A 118 -21.79 -23.89 -39.34
C GLU A 118 -22.84 -22.84 -38.97
N ARG A 119 -23.87 -22.64 -39.81
CA ARG A 119 -24.99 -21.74 -39.47
C ARG A 119 -25.76 -22.19 -38.24
N ALA A 120 -25.99 -23.50 -38.09
CA ALA A 120 -26.69 -24.05 -36.93
C ALA A 120 -25.87 -23.88 -35.64
N GLU A 121 -24.55 -24.02 -35.71
CA GLU A 121 -23.65 -23.77 -34.58
C GLU A 121 -23.56 -22.29 -34.22
N GLU A 122 -23.55 -21.40 -35.21
CA GLU A 122 -23.56 -19.95 -34.98
C GLU A 122 -24.89 -19.49 -34.34
N GLN A 123 -26.03 -20.01 -34.82
CA GLN A 123 -27.34 -19.78 -34.20
C GLN A 123 -27.40 -20.32 -32.76
N ARG A 124 -26.76 -21.47 -32.47
CA ARG A 124 -26.66 -22.02 -31.12
C ARG A 124 -25.88 -21.09 -30.19
N LYS A 125 -24.70 -20.62 -30.62
CA LYS A 125 -23.86 -19.69 -29.84
C LYS A 125 -24.59 -18.37 -29.58
N ASN A 126 -25.28 -17.82 -30.58
CA ASN A 126 -26.05 -16.58 -30.45
C ASN A 126 -27.20 -16.72 -29.43
N LYS A 127 -27.91 -17.85 -29.41
CA LYS A 127 -28.97 -18.11 -28.41
C LYS A 127 -28.41 -18.21 -26.99
N LEU A 128 -27.28 -18.88 -26.79
CA LEU A 128 -26.65 -19.00 -25.47
C LEU A 128 -26.12 -17.65 -24.96
N ASN A 129 -25.53 -16.84 -25.83
CA ASN A 129 -25.06 -15.49 -25.49
C ASN A 129 -26.22 -14.58 -25.06
N LEU A 130 -27.35 -14.63 -25.77
CA LEU A 130 -28.55 -13.86 -25.41
C LEU A 130 -29.09 -14.21 -24.01
N ILE A 131 -28.98 -15.48 -23.61
CA ILE A 131 -29.38 -15.92 -22.25
C ILE A 131 -28.37 -15.40 -21.21
N SER A 132 -27.08 -15.46 -21.51
CA SER A 132 -26.02 -14.94 -20.64
C SER A 132 -26.13 -13.43 -20.41
N GLU A 133 -26.62 -12.66 -21.40
CA GLU A 133 -26.87 -11.22 -21.26
C GLU A 133 -28.13 -10.92 -20.44
N LYS A 134 -29.14 -11.81 -20.43
CA LYS A 134 -30.38 -11.61 -19.69
C LYS A 134 -30.28 -12.00 -18.21
N VAL A 135 -29.35 -12.91 -17.88
CA VAL A 135 -29.20 -13.52 -16.56
C VAL A 135 -27.95 -12.97 -15.86
N GLU A 136 -28.15 -12.22 -14.79
CA GLU A 136 -27.08 -11.74 -13.92
C GLU A 136 -26.45 -12.91 -13.15
N GLY A 137 -25.12 -13.04 -13.25
CA GLY A 137 -24.37 -14.14 -12.61
C GLY A 137 -24.49 -15.48 -13.33
N CYS A 138 -24.78 -15.48 -14.64
CA CYS A 138 -24.88 -16.71 -15.43
C CYS A 138 -23.55 -17.50 -15.43
N MET A 139 -23.65 -18.82 -15.36
CA MET A 139 -22.51 -19.73 -15.55
C MET A 139 -22.05 -19.67 -17.02
N ASN A 140 -20.78 -19.96 -17.31
CA ASN A 140 -20.31 -20.04 -18.70
C ASN A 140 -21.03 -21.16 -19.46
N LEU A 141 -22.06 -20.79 -20.24
CA LEU A 141 -22.87 -21.74 -20.99
C LEU A 141 -22.13 -22.34 -22.20
N LEU A 142 -21.05 -21.70 -22.65
CA LEU A 142 -20.25 -22.10 -23.82
C LEU A 142 -19.12 -23.11 -23.49
N ASP A 143 -18.78 -23.31 -22.21
CA ASP A 143 -17.66 -24.17 -21.80
C ASP A 143 -17.95 -25.68 -22.06
N VAL A 144 -19.22 -26.07 -22.15
CA VAL A 144 -19.62 -27.45 -22.45
C VAL A 144 -19.96 -27.60 -23.94
N PRO A 145 -19.19 -28.40 -24.71
CA PRO A 145 -19.50 -28.66 -26.11
C PRO A 145 -20.86 -29.37 -26.24
N ASP A 146 -21.65 -28.96 -27.23
CA ASP A 146 -23.02 -29.42 -27.53
C ASP A 146 -24.16 -28.94 -26.61
N ARG A 147 -23.97 -27.96 -25.71
CA ARG A 147 -25.09 -27.47 -24.89
C ARG A 147 -26.15 -26.77 -25.76
N THR A 148 -27.41 -27.19 -25.63
CA THR A 148 -28.56 -26.62 -26.34
C THR A 148 -29.73 -26.39 -25.38
N VAL A 149 -30.51 -25.33 -25.63
CA VAL A 149 -31.71 -25.00 -24.85
C VAL A 149 -32.88 -25.82 -25.40
N LEU A 150 -33.49 -26.64 -24.55
CA LEU A 150 -34.66 -27.45 -24.89
C LEU A 150 -35.98 -26.72 -24.59
N HIS A 151 -36.03 -25.97 -23.50
CA HIS A 151 -37.24 -25.25 -23.09
C HIS A 151 -36.91 -24.08 -22.14
N GLU A 152 -37.71 -23.01 -22.21
CA GLU A 152 -37.65 -21.86 -21.31
C GLU A 152 -39.07 -21.45 -20.89
N GLY A 153 -39.26 -21.02 -19.65
CA GLY A 153 -40.58 -20.59 -19.20
C GLY A 153 -40.63 -20.04 -17.78
N ASP A 154 -41.67 -19.24 -17.53
CA ASP A 154 -41.97 -18.65 -16.22
C ASP A 154 -42.74 -19.63 -15.33
N LEU A 155 -42.25 -19.84 -14.11
CA LEU A 155 -42.82 -20.75 -13.11
C LEU A 155 -42.93 -20.04 -11.75
N LEU A 156 -43.90 -20.44 -10.94
CA LEU A 156 -44.05 -19.95 -9.56
C LEU A 156 -43.50 -20.99 -8.59
N GLU A 157 -42.50 -20.63 -7.79
CA GLU A 157 -41.96 -21.50 -6.74
C GLU A 157 -42.89 -21.48 -5.53
N ILE A 158 -43.23 -22.66 -5.02
CA ILE A 158 -44.09 -22.87 -3.85
C ILE A 158 -43.27 -23.56 -2.76
N ASP A 159 -43.51 -23.16 -1.51
CA ASP A 159 -42.96 -23.83 -0.34
C ASP A 159 -43.49 -25.27 -0.22
N ALA A 160 -42.57 -26.23 -0.07
CA ALA A 160 -42.90 -27.64 0.06
C ALA A 160 -43.60 -27.99 1.38
N GLU A 161 -43.45 -27.16 2.42
CA GLU A 161 -44.05 -27.38 3.76
C GLU A 161 -45.32 -26.54 3.94
N GLU A 162 -45.26 -25.24 3.62
CA GLU A 162 -46.34 -24.28 3.89
C GLU A 162 -47.34 -24.11 2.73
N ASN A 163 -47.07 -24.67 1.54
CA ASN A 163 -47.90 -24.54 0.32
C ASN A 163 -48.19 -23.07 -0.10
N THR A 164 -47.33 -22.14 0.30
CA THR A 164 -47.41 -20.71 -0.05
C THR A 164 -46.50 -20.37 -1.22
N ALA A 165 -46.90 -19.41 -2.06
CA ALA A 165 -46.07 -18.92 -3.16
C ALA A 165 -44.88 -18.11 -2.63
N ILE A 166 -43.67 -18.49 -3.02
CA ILE A 166 -42.41 -17.85 -2.60
C ILE A 166 -42.02 -16.76 -3.59
N GLN A 167 -41.72 -17.14 -4.83
CA GLN A 167 -41.18 -16.21 -5.83
C GLN A 167 -41.47 -16.66 -7.26
N ARG A 168 -41.47 -15.68 -8.18
CA ARG A 168 -41.55 -15.95 -9.63
C ARG A 168 -40.15 -16.24 -10.17
N MET A 169 -40.03 -17.38 -10.84
CA MET A 169 -38.81 -17.91 -11.38
C MET A 169 -38.92 -18.02 -12.90
N HIS A 170 -37.83 -17.72 -13.60
CA HIS A 170 -37.68 -18.05 -15.00
C HIS A 170 -36.70 -19.21 -15.12
N VAL A 171 -37.13 -20.31 -15.75
CA VAL A 171 -36.41 -21.59 -15.72
C VAL A 171 -35.96 -21.95 -17.14
N TYR A 172 -34.71 -22.36 -17.27
CA TYR A 172 -34.12 -22.83 -18.53
C TYR A 172 -33.74 -24.30 -18.41
N LEU A 173 -34.28 -25.14 -19.30
CA LEU A 173 -33.91 -26.54 -19.42
C LEU A 173 -32.96 -26.72 -20.60
N PHE A 174 -31.73 -27.14 -20.30
CA PHE A 174 -30.74 -27.55 -21.28
C PHE A 174 -30.75 -29.08 -21.45
N ASN A 175 -29.99 -29.57 -22.43
CA ASN A 175 -29.81 -31.00 -22.64
C ASN A 175 -29.03 -31.71 -21.52
N ASP A 176 -28.23 -30.98 -20.74
CA ASP A 176 -27.37 -31.53 -19.68
C ASP A 176 -27.71 -31.02 -18.28
N CYS A 177 -28.38 -29.88 -18.14
CA CYS A 177 -28.74 -29.30 -16.85
C CYS A 177 -30.04 -28.48 -16.86
N LEU A 178 -30.60 -28.25 -15.67
CA LEU A 178 -31.73 -27.36 -15.40
C LEU A 178 -31.22 -26.12 -14.65
N MET A 179 -31.38 -24.94 -15.22
CA MET A 179 -30.99 -23.66 -14.61
C MET A 179 -32.21 -22.90 -14.08
N LEU A 180 -32.16 -22.51 -12.81
CA LEU A 180 -33.18 -21.73 -12.13
C LEU A 180 -32.73 -20.28 -11.96
N THR A 181 -33.59 -19.34 -12.34
CA THR A 181 -33.34 -17.90 -12.18
C THR A 181 -34.53 -17.20 -11.53
N SER A 182 -34.28 -16.25 -10.63
CA SER A 182 -35.32 -15.42 -10.01
C SER A 182 -35.52 -14.11 -10.73
N TRP A 183 -36.76 -13.61 -10.69
CA TRP A 183 -37.10 -12.29 -11.22
C TRP A 183 -36.48 -11.16 -10.39
N ILE A 184 -35.83 -10.19 -11.05
CA ILE A 184 -35.31 -8.98 -10.39
C ILE A 184 -36.37 -7.89 -10.47
N SER A 185 -36.99 -7.53 -9.35
CA SER A 185 -38.07 -6.53 -9.29
C SER A 185 -37.57 -5.08 -9.32
N ASN A 186 -36.28 -4.83 -9.06
CA ASN A 186 -35.76 -3.49 -8.86
C ASN A 186 -34.41 -3.29 -9.58
N ARG A 187 -34.40 -2.90 -10.87
CA ARG A 187 -33.35 -2.02 -11.46
C ARG A 187 -33.49 -1.66 -12.95
N ARG A 188 -32.76 -0.58 -13.29
CA ARG A 188 -32.37 -0.05 -14.61
C ARG A 188 -31.17 -0.85 -15.15
N GLY A 189 -31.37 -1.70 -16.17
CA GLY A 189 -30.32 -2.47 -16.84
C GLY A 189 -30.88 -3.56 -17.77
N PRO A 190 -30.06 -4.21 -18.62
CA PRO A 190 -30.50 -5.27 -19.53
C PRO A 190 -30.79 -6.61 -18.83
N ASN A 191 -30.20 -6.86 -17.65
CA ASN A 191 -30.36 -8.10 -16.90
C ASN A 191 -31.73 -8.15 -16.21
N ARG A 192 -32.56 -9.12 -16.58
CA ARG A 192 -33.94 -9.28 -16.07
C ARG A 192 -34.07 -10.36 -15.01
N TYR A 193 -33.12 -11.29 -14.96
CA TYR A 193 -33.15 -12.45 -14.09
C TYR A 193 -31.84 -12.60 -13.33
N LYS A 194 -31.90 -13.14 -12.11
CA LYS A 194 -30.73 -13.45 -11.28
C LYS A 194 -30.56 -14.97 -11.19
N PHE A 195 -29.37 -15.46 -11.50
CA PHE A 195 -29.05 -16.89 -11.36
C PHE A 195 -29.19 -17.35 -9.89
N GLN A 196 -29.82 -18.51 -9.66
CA GLN A 196 -29.93 -19.12 -8.33
C GLN A 196 -29.21 -20.47 -8.23
N ALA A 197 -29.57 -21.42 -9.09
CA ALA A 197 -29.08 -22.79 -9.00
C ALA A 197 -29.08 -23.46 -10.37
N CYS A 198 -28.21 -24.46 -10.53
CA CYS A 198 -28.12 -25.28 -11.72
C CYS A 198 -27.98 -26.75 -11.31
N TYR A 199 -28.91 -27.61 -11.77
CA TYR A 199 -28.91 -29.03 -11.44
C TYR A 199 -28.56 -29.87 -12.68
N PRO A 200 -27.53 -30.73 -12.63
CA PRO A 200 -27.29 -31.71 -13.67
C PRO A 200 -28.51 -32.62 -13.86
N ILE A 201 -28.82 -32.98 -15.11
CA ILE A 201 -29.97 -33.85 -15.40
C ILE A 201 -29.79 -35.27 -14.80
N SER A 202 -28.54 -35.69 -14.54
CA SER A 202 -28.20 -36.97 -13.91
C SER A 202 -28.68 -37.08 -12.46
N THR A 203 -28.75 -35.96 -11.74
CA THR A 203 -29.18 -35.91 -10.33
C THR A 203 -30.63 -35.46 -10.17
N LEU A 204 -31.35 -35.22 -11.29
CA LEU A 204 -32.67 -34.62 -11.31
C LEU A 204 -33.79 -35.68 -11.32
N ALA A 205 -34.62 -35.71 -10.28
CA ALA A 205 -35.89 -36.45 -10.27
C ALA A 205 -37.08 -35.48 -10.29
N VAL A 206 -37.94 -35.61 -11.30
CA VAL A 206 -39.13 -34.76 -11.45
C VAL A 206 -40.36 -35.61 -11.13
N VAL A 207 -41.18 -35.15 -10.19
CA VAL A 207 -42.36 -35.86 -9.70
C VAL A 207 -43.59 -35.00 -9.97
N ASN A 208 -44.57 -35.56 -10.67
CA ASN A 208 -45.85 -34.89 -10.89
C ASN A 208 -46.66 -34.86 -9.58
N VAL A 209 -47.03 -33.67 -9.11
CA VAL A 209 -47.83 -33.50 -7.88
C VAL A 209 -49.31 -33.43 -8.26
N ARG A 210 -50.16 -34.16 -7.53
CA ARG A 210 -51.62 -34.10 -7.68
C ARG A 210 -52.14 -32.81 -7.05
N ASP A 211 -53.20 -32.25 -7.63
CA ASP A 211 -53.79 -31.00 -7.14
C ASP A 211 -54.31 -31.16 -5.70
N LEU A 212 -53.85 -30.30 -4.79
CA LEU A 212 -54.19 -30.32 -3.36
C LEU A 212 -54.37 -28.87 -2.88
N GLY A 213 -55.60 -28.52 -2.49
CA GLY A 213 -55.92 -27.20 -1.93
C GLY A 213 -55.62 -26.03 -2.87
N SER A 214 -54.73 -25.13 -2.44
CA SER A 214 -54.24 -23.95 -3.19
C SER A 214 -53.25 -24.31 -4.31
N VAL A 215 -52.63 -25.49 -4.26
CA VAL A 215 -51.63 -25.94 -5.23
C VAL A 215 -52.34 -26.69 -6.36
N LYS A 216 -52.49 -26.00 -7.50
CA LYS A 216 -53.04 -26.56 -8.75
C LYS A 216 -51.95 -26.57 -9.81
N GLN A 217 -51.86 -27.64 -10.58
CA GLN A 217 -50.94 -27.76 -11.72
C GLN A 217 -49.46 -27.56 -11.34
N ALA A 218 -49.03 -28.26 -10.29
CA ALA A 218 -47.63 -28.23 -9.84
C ALA A 218 -46.85 -29.52 -10.12
N PHE A 219 -45.53 -29.41 -10.25
CA PHE A 219 -44.60 -30.54 -10.26
C PHE A 219 -43.46 -30.26 -9.27
N LYS A 220 -42.86 -31.32 -8.75
CA LYS A 220 -41.80 -31.28 -7.74
C LYS A 220 -40.48 -31.71 -8.37
N VAL A 221 -39.45 -30.91 -8.19
CA VAL A 221 -38.08 -31.18 -8.62
C VAL A 221 -37.26 -31.57 -7.40
N LEU A 222 -36.72 -32.78 -7.43
CA LEU A 222 -35.87 -33.36 -6.40
C LEU A 222 -34.44 -33.41 -6.96
N ALA A 223 -33.54 -32.63 -6.37
CA ALA A 223 -32.12 -32.60 -6.69
C ALA A 223 -31.35 -32.53 -5.38
N PHE A 224 -31.01 -33.69 -4.79
CA PHE A 224 -30.44 -33.79 -3.44
C PHE A 224 -29.27 -32.81 -3.24
N PRO A 225 -29.26 -32.01 -2.15
CA PRO A 225 -30.18 -32.02 -1.01
C PRO A 225 -31.49 -31.21 -1.21
N ASP A 226 -31.64 -30.53 -2.34
CA ASP A 226 -32.72 -29.58 -2.59
C ASP A 226 -34.01 -30.24 -3.09
N THR A 227 -35.13 -29.73 -2.59
CA THR A 227 -36.48 -30.12 -3.00
C THR A 227 -37.31 -28.88 -3.28
N ARG A 228 -37.72 -28.68 -4.53
CA ARG A 228 -38.46 -27.49 -4.96
C ARG A 228 -39.78 -27.85 -5.64
N VAL A 229 -40.83 -27.08 -5.38
CA VAL A 229 -42.16 -27.28 -5.99
C VAL A 229 -42.47 -26.10 -6.90
N PHE A 230 -42.82 -26.37 -8.15
CA PHE A 230 -43.16 -25.34 -9.14
C PHE A 230 -44.60 -25.48 -9.59
N GLN A 231 -45.34 -24.38 -9.55
CA GLN A 231 -46.69 -24.26 -10.06
C GLN A 231 -46.69 -23.57 -11.44
N CYS A 232 -47.43 -24.18 -12.37
CA CYS A 232 -47.61 -23.67 -13.73
C CYS A 232 -48.96 -22.93 -13.88
N ASN A 233 -49.02 -21.99 -14.83
CA ASN A 233 -50.23 -21.23 -15.12
C ASN A 233 -51.33 -22.05 -15.81
N SER A 234 -50.99 -23.20 -16.41
CA SER A 234 -51.93 -24.07 -17.13
C SER A 234 -51.47 -25.53 -17.09
N PHE A 235 -52.42 -26.47 -17.13
CA PHE A 235 -52.13 -27.90 -17.28
C PHE A 235 -51.35 -28.19 -18.57
N ALA A 236 -51.58 -27.44 -19.65
CA ALA A 236 -50.85 -27.60 -20.90
C ALA A 236 -49.35 -27.31 -20.74
N ILE A 237 -49.00 -26.26 -19.97
CA ILE A 237 -47.62 -25.87 -19.68
C ILE A 237 -46.96 -26.92 -18.78
N LYS A 238 -47.67 -27.39 -17.74
CA LYS A 238 -47.18 -28.47 -16.87
C LYS A 238 -46.88 -29.75 -17.66
N LYS A 239 -47.76 -30.12 -18.58
CA LYS A 239 -47.57 -31.28 -19.44
C LYS A 239 -46.35 -31.09 -20.36
N ASP A 240 -46.21 -29.93 -21.00
CA ASP A 240 -45.06 -29.61 -21.86
C ASP A 240 -43.74 -29.67 -21.08
N TRP A 241 -43.68 -29.11 -19.87
CA TRP A 241 -42.50 -29.23 -19.00
C TRP A 241 -42.12 -30.68 -18.70
N LEU A 242 -43.09 -31.51 -18.30
CA LEU A 242 -42.84 -32.93 -18.00
C LEU A 242 -42.36 -33.69 -19.25
N ASP A 243 -43.00 -33.45 -20.40
CA ASP A 243 -42.61 -34.06 -21.69
C ASP A 243 -41.18 -33.65 -22.08
N LYS A 244 -40.79 -32.39 -21.85
CA LYS A 244 -39.43 -31.89 -22.12
C LYS A 244 -38.39 -32.45 -21.15
N PHE A 245 -38.73 -32.66 -19.88
CA PHE A 245 -37.86 -33.36 -18.93
C PHE A 245 -37.60 -34.82 -19.34
N ASP A 246 -38.62 -35.52 -19.85
CA ASP A 246 -38.47 -36.88 -20.36
C ASP A 246 -37.58 -36.93 -21.61
N ILE A 247 -37.70 -35.95 -22.52
CA ILE A 247 -36.81 -35.81 -23.68
C ILE A 247 -35.37 -35.57 -23.25
N ALA A 248 -35.13 -34.65 -22.29
CA ALA A 248 -33.80 -34.35 -21.78
C ALA A 248 -33.15 -35.59 -21.13
N LYS A 249 -33.92 -36.37 -20.35
CA LYS A 249 -33.45 -37.62 -19.75
C LYS A 249 -33.12 -38.69 -20.80
N LYS A 250 -33.96 -38.86 -21.82
CA LYS A 250 -33.70 -39.80 -22.93
C LYS A 250 -32.42 -39.41 -23.68
N MET A 251 -32.24 -38.13 -24.03
CA MET A 251 -31.03 -37.65 -24.69
C MET A 251 -29.77 -37.87 -23.86
N HIS A 252 -29.82 -37.68 -22.54
CA HIS A 252 -28.69 -37.97 -21.66
C HIS A 252 -28.37 -39.47 -21.61
N ILE A 253 -29.37 -40.35 -21.52
CA ILE A 253 -29.18 -41.80 -21.50
C ILE A 253 -28.59 -42.31 -22.82
N GLU A 254 -29.04 -41.76 -23.96
CA GLU A 254 -28.51 -42.06 -25.29
C GLU A 254 -27.05 -41.59 -25.45
N LYS A 255 -26.70 -40.41 -24.90
CA LYS A 255 -25.31 -39.88 -24.93
C LYS A 255 -24.36 -40.70 -24.05
N GLU A 256 -24.82 -41.22 -22.91
CA GLU A 256 -24.00 -42.08 -22.03
C GLU A 256 -23.84 -43.50 -22.60
N THR A 257 -24.89 -44.10 -23.15
CA THR A 257 -24.81 -45.44 -23.79
C THR A 257 -23.94 -45.44 -25.05
N SER A 258 -23.89 -44.33 -25.80
CA SER A 258 -22.99 -44.18 -26.95
C SER A 258 -21.52 -43.93 -26.57
N LYS A 259 -21.25 -43.29 -25.43
CA LYS A 259 -19.89 -43.21 -24.84
C LYS A 259 -19.40 -44.58 -24.35
N GLN A 260 -20.27 -45.40 -23.76
CA GLN A 260 -19.92 -46.75 -23.30
C GLN A 260 -19.53 -47.67 -24.47
N LYS A 261 -20.27 -47.61 -25.60
CA LYS A 261 -19.96 -48.37 -26.83
C LYS A 261 -18.64 -47.95 -27.50
N LYS A 262 -18.22 -46.69 -27.37
CA LYS A 262 -16.91 -46.21 -27.86
C LYS A 262 -15.74 -46.63 -26.97
N LYS A 263 -16.00 -46.97 -25.70
CA LYS A 263 -14.97 -47.46 -24.76
C LYS A 263 -14.67 -48.95 -24.90
N ASP A 264 -15.65 -49.76 -25.32
CA ASP A 264 -15.49 -51.20 -25.55
C ASP A 264 -14.77 -51.56 -26.87
N SER A 265 -14.44 -50.59 -27.72
CA SER A 265 -13.85 -50.82 -29.05
C SER A 265 -12.34 -50.56 -29.15
N GLN A 266 -11.65 -50.20 -28.06
CA GLN A 266 -10.22 -49.83 -28.11
C GLN A 266 -9.23 -50.66 -27.27
N ASP A 267 -9.65 -51.67 -26.52
CA ASP A 267 -8.70 -52.53 -25.81
C ASP A 267 -9.04 -54.02 -25.97
N LYS A 268 -8.33 -54.68 -26.91
CA LYS A 268 -7.88 -56.08 -26.77
C LYS A 268 -6.68 -56.36 -27.67
N PRO A 269 -5.55 -56.82 -27.14
CA PRO A 269 -4.71 -57.82 -27.79
C PRO A 269 -5.23 -59.23 -27.44
N LYS A 270 -5.32 -60.12 -28.43
CA LYS A 270 -5.66 -61.54 -28.29
C LYS A 270 -4.59 -62.29 -27.46
N PRO A 271 -4.96 -63.38 -26.77
CA PRO A 271 -4.81 -64.71 -27.36
C PRO A 271 -6.03 -65.64 -27.23
N GLU A 272 -6.00 -66.67 -28.05
CA GLU A 272 -7.02 -67.70 -28.33
C GLU A 272 -7.26 -68.67 -27.16
N LEU A 273 -8.50 -69.18 -27.02
CA LEU A 273 -8.88 -70.58 -27.28
C LEU A 273 -10.27 -70.93 -26.67
N LEU A 274 -11.15 -71.39 -27.56
CA LEU A 274 -12.18 -72.46 -27.45
C LEU A 274 -13.32 -72.37 -26.41
N GLU A 275 -14.52 -72.66 -26.94
CA GLU A 275 -15.84 -72.64 -26.32
C GLU A 275 -16.14 -73.83 -25.37
N SER A 276 -17.17 -73.61 -24.55
CA SER A 276 -18.18 -74.55 -24.00
C SER A 276 -18.11 -74.82 -22.47
N PRO A 277 -19.20 -75.24 -21.80
CA PRO A 277 -19.96 -74.36 -20.91
C PRO A 277 -20.10 -74.89 -19.47
N SER A 278 -20.61 -74.03 -18.57
CA SER A 278 -21.29 -74.36 -17.30
C SER A 278 -20.56 -75.24 -16.27
N LEU A 279 -20.28 -74.69 -15.08
CA LEU A 279 -20.82 -75.13 -13.77
C LEU A 279 -20.08 -74.44 -12.63
N SER A 280 -20.87 -74.16 -11.59
CA SER A 280 -20.60 -73.77 -10.20
C SER A 280 -19.21 -74.11 -9.65
N VAL A 281 -18.68 -73.28 -8.73
CA VAL A 281 -18.18 -73.64 -7.37
C VAL A 281 -17.35 -72.50 -6.74
N GLU A 282 -17.72 -72.18 -5.49
CA GLU A 282 -16.96 -71.59 -4.36
C GLU A 282 -16.35 -70.17 -4.41
N GLU A 283 -16.96 -69.29 -3.63
CA GLU A 283 -16.36 -68.08 -3.05
C GLU A 283 -15.20 -68.42 -2.11
N LEU A 284 -14.04 -67.78 -2.33
CA LEU A 284 -12.99 -67.57 -1.35
C LEU A 284 -12.81 -66.05 -1.19
N PRO A 285 -12.74 -65.50 0.05
CA PRO A 285 -12.70 -64.06 0.26
C PRO A 285 -11.29 -63.51 -0.01
N SER A 286 -11.21 -62.50 -0.88
CA SER A 286 -10.02 -61.67 -1.08
C SER A 286 -9.75 -60.79 0.15
N PRO A 287 -8.47 -60.45 0.42
CA PRO A 287 -8.05 -59.83 1.68
C PRO A 287 -8.64 -58.41 1.83
N GLN A 288 -9.31 -58.17 2.96
CA GLN A 288 -9.83 -56.86 3.34
C GLN A 288 -8.66 -55.87 3.47
N GLN A 289 -8.53 -54.95 2.52
CA GLN A 289 -7.69 -53.77 2.65
C GLN A 289 -8.36 -52.82 3.66
N ALA A 290 -7.58 -52.31 4.62
CA ALA A 290 -8.09 -51.40 5.64
C ALA A 290 -8.66 -50.13 4.98
N PRO A 291 -9.91 -49.74 5.30
CA PRO A 291 -10.48 -48.49 4.80
C PRO A 291 -9.69 -47.30 5.35
N LEU A 292 -9.54 -46.26 4.53
CA LEU A 292 -8.96 -44.99 4.99
C LEU A 292 -9.79 -44.43 6.16
N PRO A 293 -9.16 -43.78 7.16
CA PRO A 293 -9.88 -43.10 8.23
C PRO A 293 -10.87 -42.07 7.67
N GLU A 294 -12.09 -42.02 8.22
CA GLU A 294 -13.17 -41.13 7.75
C GLU A 294 -12.73 -39.66 7.66
N TRP A 295 -11.96 -39.17 8.64
CA TRP A 295 -11.46 -37.80 8.62
C TRP A 295 -10.62 -37.48 7.39
N LEU A 296 -9.89 -38.46 6.83
CA LEU A 296 -9.00 -38.28 5.68
C LEU A 296 -9.77 -38.16 4.36
N ALA A 297 -10.98 -38.71 4.30
CA ALA A 297 -11.91 -38.48 3.19
C ALA A 297 -12.46 -37.04 3.21
N ASP A 298 -12.71 -36.50 4.41
CA ASP A 298 -13.29 -35.16 4.61
C ASP A 298 -12.25 -34.03 4.66
N VAL A 299 -10.95 -34.36 4.76
CA VAL A 299 -9.84 -33.38 4.84
C VAL A 299 -9.95 -32.30 3.78
N THR A 300 -10.32 -32.63 2.54
CA THR A 300 -10.38 -31.62 1.47
C THR A 300 -11.51 -30.61 1.66
N GLU A 301 -12.63 -31.03 2.24
CA GLU A 301 -13.77 -30.15 2.55
C GLU A 301 -13.47 -29.31 3.79
N GLU A 302 -12.88 -29.90 4.82
CA GLU A 302 -12.46 -29.19 6.03
C GLU A 302 -11.37 -28.14 5.73
N LEU A 303 -10.43 -28.45 4.83
CA LEU A 303 -9.46 -27.48 4.33
C LEU A 303 -10.14 -26.29 3.63
N ASP A 304 -11.19 -26.52 2.84
CA ASP A 304 -11.93 -25.44 2.18
C ASP A 304 -12.64 -24.52 3.19
N VAL A 305 -13.28 -25.09 4.20
CA VAL A 305 -13.91 -24.32 5.29
C VAL A 305 -12.87 -23.47 6.01
N LEU A 306 -11.73 -24.06 6.40
CA LEU A 306 -10.67 -23.36 7.11
C LEU A 306 -10.03 -22.25 6.26
N ILE A 307 -9.90 -22.45 4.95
CA ILE A 307 -9.39 -21.43 4.02
C ILE A 307 -10.37 -20.26 3.92
N VAL A 308 -11.68 -20.53 3.81
CA VAL A 308 -12.72 -19.49 3.74
C VAL A 308 -12.81 -18.69 5.05
N GLU A 309 -12.70 -19.36 6.20
CA GLU A 309 -12.68 -18.72 7.53
C GLU A 309 -11.38 -17.95 7.83
N ARG A 310 -10.38 -18.01 6.94
CA ARG A 310 -9.03 -17.42 7.12
C ARG A 310 -8.25 -17.96 8.32
N HIS A 311 -8.53 -19.21 8.71
CA HIS A 311 -7.80 -19.92 9.78
C HIS A 311 -6.50 -20.56 9.27
N PHE A 312 -5.61 -19.76 8.69
CA PHE A 312 -4.44 -20.24 7.92
C PHE A 312 -3.51 -21.20 8.68
N GLN A 313 -3.30 -20.97 9.98
CA GLN A 313 -2.44 -21.83 10.80
C GLN A 313 -3.02 -23.23 10.96
N LYS A 314 -4.33 -23.33 11.21
CA LYS A 314 -5.04 -24.62 11.31
C LYS A 314 -5.08 -25.33 9.96
N THR A 315 -5.30 -24.58 8.87
CA THR A 315 -5.24 -25.12 7.51
C THR A 315 -3.88 -25.77 7.24
N TYR A 316 -2.78 -25.10 7.59
CA TYR A 316 -1.43 -25.65 7.42
C TYR A 316 -1.21 -26.92 8.25
N GLU A 317 -1.62 -26.92 9.53
CA GLU A 317 -1.46 -28.07 10.43
C GLU A 317 -2.24 -29.29 9.94
N LEU A 318 -3.49 -29.11 9.50
CA LEU A 318 -4.32 -30.17 8.93
C LEU A 318 -3.70 -30.72 7.64
N MET A 319 -3.17 -29.85 6.78
CA MET A 319 -2.53 -30.23 5.51
C MET A 319 -1.28 -31.10 5.75
N VAL A 320 -0.43 -30.71 6.71
CA VAL A 320 0.76 -31.49 7.11
C VAL A 320 0.38 -32.80 7.78
N SER A 321 -0.65 -32.81 8.64
CA SER A 321 -1.14 -34.02 9.30
C SER A 321 -1.67 -35.03 8.28
N ALA A 322 -2.48 -34.58 7.32
CA ALA A 322 -3.02 -35.41 6.25
C ALA A 322 -1.89 -36.00 5.38
N GLN A 323 -0.88 -35.21 5.03
CA GLN A 323 0.25 -35.69 4.23
C GLN A 323 1.11 -36.73 4.99
N LYS A 324 1.36 -36.52 6.29
CA LYS A 324 2.04 -37.50 7.14
C LYS A 324 1.26 -38.80 7.33
N ALA A 325 -0.05 -38.71 7.55
CA ALA A 325 -0.91 -39.88 7.70
C ALA A 325 -0.93 -40.71 6.41
N LEU A 326 -1.02 -40.05 5.26
CA LEU A 326 -0.92 -40.71 3.95
C LEU A 326 0.45 -41.38 3.77
N ASP A 327 1.54 -40.78 4.24
CA ASP A 327 2.92 -41.29 4.12
C ASP A 327 3.28 -42.43 5.07
N THR A 328 2.34 -42.85 5.93
CA THR A 328 2.52 -44.00 6.83
C THR A 328 2.46 -45.32 6.06
N GLU A 329 3.22 -46.35 6.48
CA GLU A 329 3.32 -47.66 5.78
C GLU A 329 1.96 -48.32 5.51
N GLU A 330 0.98 -48.10 6.38
CA GLU A 330 -0.40 -48.61 6.26
C GLU A 330 -1.14 -48.06 5.03
N HIS A 331 -0.85 -46.83 4.61
CA HIS A 331 -1.61 -46.09 3.59
C HIS A 331 -0.80 -45.83 2.31
N LYS A 332 0.50 -46.15 2.30
CA LYS A 332 1.40 -45.98 1.13
C LYS A 332 0.93 -46.71 -0.13
N ASN A 333 0.30 -47.87 0.03
CA ASN A 333 -0.15 -48.71 -1.08
C ASN A 333 -1.65 -48.54 -1.41
N HIS A 334 -2.33 -47.58 -0.78
CA HIS A 334 -3.77 -47.38 -0.98
C HIS A 334 -4.07 -46.72 -2.34
N PRO A 335 -5.06 -47.22 -3.13
CA PRO A 335 -5.34 -46.73 -4.48
C PRO A 335 -5.75 -45.24 -4.53
N GLN A 336 -6.40 -44.73 -3.49
CA GLN A 336 -6.87 -43.33 -3.42
C GLN A 336 -5.78 -42.33 -2.97
N ARG A 337 -4.61 -42.79 -2.51
CA ARG A 337 -3.54 -41.92 -1.97
C ARG A 337 -3.07 -40.88 -2.97
N SER A 338 -2.82 -41.29 -4.22
CA SER A 338 -2.34 -40.38 -5.28
C SER A 338 -3.34 -39.25 -5.53
N ASP A 339 -4.63 -39.55 -5.55
CA ASP A 339 -5.66 -38.57 -5.87
C ASP A 339 -5.90 -37.60 -4.70
N LEU A 340 -5.89 -38.09 -3.46
CA LEU A 340 -5.94 -37.26 -2.25
C LEU A 340 -4.74 -36.33 -2.15
N LEU A 341 -3.52 -36.81 -2.40
CA LEU A 341 -2.32 -35.97 -2.43
C LEU A 341 -2.41 -34.87 -3.50
N LYS A 342 -2.85 -35.20 -4.72
CA LYS A 342 -3.05 -34.21 -5.78
C LYS A 342 -4.08 -33.14 -5.38
N ARG A 343 -5.17 -33.51 -4.71
CA ARG A 343 -6.17 -32.56 -4.21
C ARG A 343 -5.59 -31.68 -3.10
N ILE A 344 -4.83 -32.25 -2.15
CA ILE A 344 -4.15 -31.49 -1.09
C ILE A 344 -3.15 -30.50 -1.71
N GLU A 345 -2.35 -30.92 -2.69
CA GLU A 345 -1.43 -30.03 -3.41
C GLU A 345 -2.16 -28.91 -4.17
N GLN A 346 -3.33 -29.19 -4.75
CA GLN A 346 -4.17 -28.14 -5.35
C GLN A 346 -4.64 -27.13 -4.31
N LYS A 347 -5.13 -27.59 -3.15
CA LYS A 347 -5.52 -26.69 -2.04
C LYS A 347 -4.33 -25.93 -1.48
N GLN A 348 -3.14 -26.53 -1.43
CA GLN A 348 -1.90 -25.86 -1.04
C GLN A 348 -1.59 -24.68 -1.98
N LYS A 349 -1.72 -24.87 -3.31
CA LYS A 349 -1.53 -23.79 -4.28
C LYS A 349 -2.53 -22.65 -4.08
N VAL A 350 -3.81 -22.97 -3.87
CA VAL A 350 -4.84 -21.98 -3.58
C VAL A 350 -4.53 -21.20 -2.30
N LEU A 351 -4.13 -21.88 -1.23
CA LEU A 351 -3.74 -21.25 0.02
C LEU A 351 -2.54 -20.32 -0.17
N ILE A 352 -1.52 -20.73 -0.93
CA ILE A 352 -0.36 -19.87 -1.25
C ILE A 352 -0.82 -18.61 -1.97
N GLU A 353 -1.67 -18.70 -2.99
CA GLU A 353 -2.20 -17.53 -3.71
C GLU A 353 -2.97 -16.57 -2.79
N ILE A 354 -3.78 -17.11 -1.87
CA ILE A 354 -4.51 -16.29 -0.89
C ILE A 354 -3.53 -15.60 0.05
N LEU A 355 -2.55 -16.33 0.61
CA LEU A 355 -1.56 -15.75 1.52
C LEU A 355 -0.70 -14.68 0.85
N LEU A 356 -0.36 -14.83 -0.43
CA LEU A 356 0.36 -13.82 -1.21
C LEU A 356 -0.51 -12.56 -1.40
N LYS A 357 -1.80 -12.71 -1.69
CA LYS A 357 -2.74 -11.59 -1.78
C LYS A 357 -2.95 -10.90 -0.43
N GLU A 358 -2.96 -11.65 0.68
CA GLU A 358 -3.06 -11.08 2.02
C GLU A 358 -1.84 -10.25 2.42
N LEU A 359 -0.67 -10.59 1.86
CA LEU A 359 0.56 -9.83 2.04
C LEU A 359 0.72 -8.67 1.03
N ASP A 360 -0.24 -8.49 0.11
CA ASP A 360 -0.20 -7.36 -0.80
C ASP A 360 -0.47 -6.06 -0.03
N VAL A 361 0.49 -5.14 -0.14
CA VAL A 361 0.52 -3.82 0.50
C VAL A 361 -0.68 -2.96 0.09
N THR A 362 -1.20 -3.17 -1.12
CA THR A 362 -2.19 -2.27 -1.73
C THR A 362 -3.61 -2.45 -1.18
N HIS A 363 -3.96 -3.63 -0.69
CA HIS A 363 -5.33 -3.97 -0.30
C HIS A 363 -5.52 -4.25 1.20
N ASN A 364 -4.53 -4.86 1.86
CA ASN A 364 -4.75 -5.44 3.20
C ASN A 364 -3.84 -4.85 4.30
N TRP A 365 -3.02 -3.86 3.97
CA TRP A 365 -2.20 -3.18 4.98
C TRP A 365 -3.08 -2.35 5.93
N SER A 366 -2.97 -2.61 7.24
CA SER A 366 -3.68 -1.83 8.26
C SER A 366 -2.71 -1.11 9.20
N PRO A 367 -2.89 0.19 9.46
CA PRO A 367 -2.06 0.94 10.41
C PRO A 367 -2.12 0.39 11.84
N ARG A 368 -3.23 -0.27 12.22
CA ARG A 368 -3.47 -0.80 13.56
C ARG A 368 -2.94 -2.23 13.78
N GLY A 369 -2.82 -3.02 12.72
CA GLY A 369 -2.29 -4.39 12.78
C GLY A 369 -0.75 -4.47 12.74
N GLY A 370 -0.09 -3.38 12.32
CA GLY A 370 1.37 -3.27 12.24
C GLY A 370 2.01 -4.37 11.39
N LEU A 371 3.30 -4.63 11.61
CA LEU A 371 4.00 -5.76 10.99
C LEU A 371 3.52 -7.13 11.52
N GLN A 372 2.78 -7.15 12.64
CA GLN A 372 2.33 -8.37 13.31
C GLN A 372 1.27 -9.14 12.51
N SER A 373 0.39 -8.45 11.77
CA SER A 373 -0.59 -9.11 10.91
C SER A 373 0.08 -9.92 9.79
N SER A 374 1.26 -9.50 9.33
CA SER A 374 2.02 -10.18 8.28
C SER A 374 2.81 -11.40 8.78
N ARG A 375 3.00 -11.54 10.10
CA ARG A 375 3.81 -12.61 10.71
C ARG A 375 3.30 -14.00 10.36
N GLN A 376 2.01 -14.26 10.58
CA GLN A 376 1.43 -15.59 10.36
C GLN A 376 1.48 -16.01 8.87
N PRO A 377 1.04 -15.17 7.91
CA PRO A 377 1.18 -15.48 6.49
C PRO A 377 2.64 -15.76 6.07
N VAL A 378 3.59 -14.96 6.53
CA VAL A 378 5.02 -15.14 6.21
C VAL A 378 5.56 -16.46 6.76
N LEU A 379 5.23 -16.82 8.01
CA LEU A 379 5.66 -18.08 8.62
C LEU A 379 5.15 -19.29 7.83
N ILE A 380 3.89 -19.26 7.39
CA ILE A 380 3.30 -20.34 6.60
C ILE A 380 3.95 -20.42 5.21
N LEU A 381 4.15 -19.29 4.53
CA LEU A 381 4.82 -19.26 3.22
C LEU A 381 6.27 -19.73 3.29
N ASN A 382 6.99 -19.42 4.38
CA ASN A 382 8.33 -19.94 4.61
C ASN A 382 8.34 -21.47 4.75
N LYS A 383 7.32 -22.05 5.40
CA LYS A 383 7.16 -23.52 5.48
C LYS A 383 6.80 -24.15 4.13
N PHE A 384 6.17 -23.41 3.22
CA PHE A 384 5.90 -23.85 1.84
C PHE A 384 7.07 -23.62 0.86
N ASN A 385 8.27 -23.30 1.34
CA ASN A 385 9.45 -22.97 0.51
C ASN A 385 9.29 -21.73 -0.39
N MET A 386 8.30 -20.88 -0.11
CA MET A 386 8.06 -19.62 -0.82
C MET A 386 8.81 -18.43 -0.19
N THR A 387 9.96 -18.69 0.43
CA THR A 387 10.71 -17.72 1.25
C THR A 387 11.14 -16.48 0.48
N SER A 388 11.50 -16.61 -0.80
CA SER A 388 11.92 -15.46 -1.62
C SER A 388 10.76 -14.48 -1.86
N GLN A 389 9.61 -14.98 -2.28
CA GLN A 389 8.44 -14.15 -2.56
C GLN A 389 7.87 -13.55 -1.27
N ALA A 390 7.81 -14.33 -0.19
CA ALA A 390 7.40 -13.83 1.13
C ALA A 390 8.33 -12.71 1.64
N CYS A 391 9.64 -12.84 1.41
CA CYS A 391 10.62 -11.82 1.76
C CYS A 391 10.41 -10.52 0.98
N GLU A 392 10.18 -10.59 -0.32
CA GLU A 392 9.93 -9.41 -1.15
C GLU A 392 8.66 -8.67 -0.73
N LEU A 393 7.55 -9.39 -0.54
CA LEU A 393 6.29 -8.81 -0.08
C LEU A 393 6.40 -8.23 1.34
N PHE A 394 7.06 -8.93 2.26
CA PHE A 394 7.28 -8.42 3.61
C PHE A 394 8.10 -7.13 3.60
N LEU A 395 9.20 -7.06 2.83
CA LEU A 395 9.99 -5.83 2.69
C LEU A 395 9.20 -4.70 2.00
N ALA A 396 8.27 -5.03 1.11
CA ALA A 396 7.34 -4.04 0.54
C ALA A 396 6.39 -3.48 1.61
N ILE A 397 5.84 -4.32 2.48
CA ILE A 397 5.04 -3.91 3.65
C ILE A 397 5.86 -3.02 4.58
N CYS A 398 7.10 -3.40 4.91
CA CYS A 398 8.00 -2.59 5.74
C CYS A 398 8.27 -1.22 5.09
N SER A 399 8.52 -1.20 3.78
CA SER A 399 8.73 0.06 3.03
C SER A 399 7.52 0.99 3.12
N HIS A 400 6.32 0.44 2.96
CA HIS A 400 5.09 1.22 3.08
C HIS A 400 4.88 1.73 4.51
N THR A 401 5.10 0.88 5.51
CA THR A 401 4.98 1.21 6.93
C THR A 401 5.91 2.36 7.31
N VAL A 402 7.21 2.26 6.97
CA VAL A 402 8.20 3.32 7.18
C VAL A 402 7.76 4.62 6.50
N LYS A 403 7.28 4.53 5.25
CA LYS A 403 6.82 5.70 4.49
C LYS A 403 5.62 6.38 5.14
N VAL A 404 4.64 5.62 5.65
CA VAL A 404 3.47 6.19 6.33
C VAL A 404 3.87 6.81 7.67
N HIS A 405 4.69 6.13 8.46
CA HIS A 405 5.18 6.66 9.75
C HIS A 405 5.94 7.97 9.58
N VAL A 406 6.87 8.04 8.63
CA VAL A 406 7.64 9.26 8.33
C VAL A 406 6.73 10.38 7.82
N LYS A 407 5.75 10.08 6.95
CA LYS A 407 4.77 11.07 6.47
C LYS A 407 3.82 11.56 7.55
N GLY A 408 3.59 10.78 8.60
CA GLY A 408 2.75 11.16 9.73
C GLY A 408 3.35 12.26 10.59
N VAL A 409 4.68 12.48 10.51
CA VAL A 409 5.35 13.57 11.22
C VAL A 409 5.06 14.88 10.51
N GLN A 410 4.29 15.75 11.17
CA GLN A 410 3.98 17.08 10.66
C GLN A 410 5.13 18.04 10.93
N LEU A 411 5.28 19.04 10.05
CA LEU A 411 6.26 20.11 10.23
C LEU A 411 5.73 21.12 11.25
N GLU A 412 5.77 20.74 12.53
CA GLU A 412 5.43 21.60 13.66
C GLU A 412 6.71 22.12 14.32
N GLY A 413 6.84 23.45 14.37
CA GLY A 413 7.97 24.12 15.00
C GLY A 413 9.19 24.30 14.10
N SER A 414 10.39 24.13 14.67
CA SER A 414 11.66 24.36 13.97
C SER A 414 12.01 23.22 13.01
N ILE A 415 12.81 23.51 11.98
CA ILE A 415 13.34 22.47 11.07
C ILE A 415 14.13 21.42 11.87
N ASN A 416 14.88 21.84 12.89
CA ASN A 416 15.65 20.94 13.75
C ASN A 416 14.76 19.95 14.50
N SER A 417 13.66 20.42 15.10
CA SER A 417 12.71 19.54 15.81
C SER A 417 12.03 18.55 14.85
N TYR A 418 11.65 19.02 13.67
CA TYR A 418 11.09 18.16 12.64
C TYR A 418 12.07 17.06 12.18
N VAL A 419 13.31 17.41 11.83
CA VAL A 419 14.33 16.44 11.40
C VAL A 419 14.63 15.42 12.49
N LYS A 420 14.71 15.86 13.75
CA LYS A 420 14.90 14.98 14.89
C LYS A 420 13.76 13.97 15.03
N GLN A 421 12.50 14.43 14.99
CA GLN A 421 11.33 13.56 15.08
C GLN A 421 11.25 12.57 13.91
N VAL A 422 11.47 13.06 12.68
CA VAL A 422 11.49 12.22 11.47
C VAL A 422 12.54 11.12 11.59
N GLY A 423 13.76 11.46 12.04
CA GLY A 423 14.82 10.48 12.22
C GLY A 423 14.53 9.48 13.33
N GLU A 424 13.97 9.91 14.48
CA GLU A 424 13.51 9.00 15.55
C GLU A 424 12.48 8.00 15.02
N VAL A 425 11.41 8.49 14.38
CA VAL A 425 10.35 7.66 13.83
C VAL A 425 10.88 6.69 12.75
N PHE A 426 11.79 7.16 11.90
CA PHE A 426 12.42 6.33 10.87
C PHE A 426 13.25 5.20 11.48
N PHE A 427 14.17 5.50 12.40
CA PHE A 427 15.05 4.49 12.98
C PHE A 427 14.29 3.52 13.90
N CYS A 428 13.26 3.96 14.61
CA CYS A 428 12.36 3.07 15.35
C CYS A 428 11.62 2.11 14.40
N SER A 429 11.05 2.63 13.30
CA SER A 429 10.38 1.78 12.31
C SER A 429 11.34 0.79 11.64
N LEU A 430 12.59 1.21 11.43
CA LEU A 430 13.64 0.38 10.87
C LEU A 430 14.07 -0.73 11.86
N SER A 431 14.17 -0.43 13.16
CA SER A 431 14.47 -1.43 14.19
C SER A 431 13.36 -2.44 14.36
N ASP A 432 12.10 -2.01 14.28
CA ASP A 432 10.94 -2.90 14.34
C ASP A 432 10.96 -3.88 13.16
N ALA A 433 11.19 -3.37 11.95
CA ALA A 433 11.31 -4.18 10.74
C ALA A 433 12.49 -5.16 10.80
N LEU A 434 13.66 -4.73 11.31
CA LEU A 434 14.84 -5.58 11.47
C LEU A 434 14.60 -6.70 12.48
N THR A 435 14.03 -6.38 13.62
CA THR A 435 13.71 -7.34 14.69
C THR A 435 12.74 -8.39 14.16
N GLU A 436 11.66 -7.95 13.52
CA GLU A 436 10.66 -8.83 12.95
C GLU A 436 11.25 -9.71 11.83
N PHE A 437 12.06 -9.14 10.94
CA PHE A 437 12.69 -9.88 9.84
C PHE A 437 13.58 -11.01 10.34
N ILE A 438 14.40 -10.76 11.36
CA ILE A 438 15.31 -11.75 11.94
C ILE A 438 14.52 -12.92 12.56
N THR A 439 13.34 -12.65 13.12
CA THR A 439 12.47 -13.72 13.66
C THR A 439 11.79 -14.53 12.57
N LEU A 440 11.45 -13.90 11.44
CA LEU A 440 10.65 -14.52 10.39
C LEU A 440 11.47 -15.30 9.37
N PHE A 441 12.66 -14.82 9.01
CA PHE A 441 13.41 -15.32 7.87
C PHE A 441 14.73 -16.00 8.24
N PRO A 442 15.14 -17.03 7.48
CA PRO A 442 16.44 -17.65 7.64
C PRO A 442 17.59 -16.69 7.31
N LYS A 443 18.78 -16.96 7.87
CA LYS A 443 19.97 -16.10 7.75
C LYS A 443 20.43 -15.83 6.31
N ASN A 444 20.11 -16.73 5.37
CA ASN A 444 20.43 -16.56 3.95
C ASN A 444 19.66 -15.41 3.26
N LYS A 445 18.64 -14.84 3.90
CA LYS A 445 17.88 -13.68 3.39
C LYS A 445 18.33 -12.33 3.96
N ILE A 446 19.30 -12.31 4.87
CA ILE A 446 19.80 -11.07 5.49
C ILE A 446 20.34 -10.08 4.43
N SER A 447 20.90 -10.55 3.31
CA SER A 447 21.36 -9.67 2.23
C SER A 447 20.24 -8.81 1.65
N ALA A 448 19.03 -9.35 1.49
CA ALA A 448 17.87 -8.61 1.00
C ALA A 448 17.46 -7.50 1.98
N LEU A 449 17.51 -7.79 3.29
CA LEU A 449 17.25 -6.82 4.35
C LEU A 449 18.26 -5.66 4.34
N VAL A 450 19.54 -5.95 4.16
CA VAL A 450 20.59 -4.92 4.09
C VAL A 450 20.39 -4.01 2.88
N VAL A 451 20.06 -4.58 1.71
CA VAL A 451 19.75 -3.81 0.49
C VAL A 451 18.51 -2.94 0.71
N TRP A 452 17.48 -3.48 1.35
CA TRP A 452 16.28 -2.75 1.70
C TRP A 452 16.56 -1.57 2.64
N ALA A 453 17.26 -1.80 3.76
CA ALA A 453 17.60 -0.76 4.73
C ALA A 453 18.44 0.36 4.09
N SER A 454 19.40 -0.02 3.23
CA SER A 454 20.19 0.91 2.42
C SER A 454 19.31 1.76 1.50
N THR A 455 18.28 1.18 0.90
CA THR A 455 17.34 1.89 0.02
C THR A 455 16.45 2.84 0.82
N GLN A 456 15.90 2.39 1.96
CA GLN A 456 15.07 3.22 2.84
C GLN A 456 15.83 4.45 3.35
N LEU A 457 17.08 4.27 3.79
CA LEU A 457 17.92 5.38 4.22
C LEU A 457 18.15 6.39 3.09
N ARG A 458 18.43 5.92 1.87
CA ARG A 458 18.65 6.81 0.73
C ARG A 458 17.43 7.66 0.40
N MET A 459 16.23 7.07 0.49
CA MET A 459 14.97 7.77 0.28
C MET A 459 14.76 8.85 1.34
N LEU A 460 14.95 8.50 2.63
CA LEU A 460 14.87 9.46 3.73
C LEU A 460 15.85 10.62 3.53
N MET A 461 17.12 10.30 3.24
CA MET A 461 18.15 11.32 3.06
C MET A 461 17.84 12.25 1.89
N SER A 462 17.28 11.73 0.79
CA SER A 462 16.84 12.59 -0.31
C SER A 462 15.77 13.62 0.10
N GLN A 463 14.88 13.25 1.03
CA GLN A 463 13.84 14.16 1.54
C GLN A 463 14.43 15.18 2.52
N ILE A 464 15.18 14.73 3.51
CA ILE A 464 15.81 15.60 4.52
C ILE A 464 16.77 16.59 3.86
N ILE A 465 17.58 16.15 2.89
CA ILE A 465 18.54 17.02 2.22
C ILE A 465 17.83 18.21 1.56
N LYS A 466 16.67 17.98 0.94
CA LYS A 466 15.89 19.04 0.28
C LYS A 466 15.31 20.07 1.26
N GLN A 467 15.01 19.65 2.49
CA GLN A 467 14.43 20.53 3.51
C GLN A 467 15.50 21.29 4.30
N VAL A 468 16.62 20.63 4.63
CA VAL A 468 17.68 21.20 5.48
C VAL A 468 18.66 22.07 4.70
N PHE A 469 19.10 21.61 3.52
CA PHE A 469 20.16 22.30 2.74
C PHE A 469 19.57 23.34 1.79
N THR A 470 18.86 24.31 2.36
CA THR A 470 18.35 25.49 1.64
C THR A 470 19.28 26.70 1.86
N PRO A 471 19.41 27.63 0.89
CA PRO A 471 20.33 28.77 1.01
C PRO A 471 20.03 29.73 2.17
N GLN A 472 18.81 29.67 2.70
CA GLN A 472 18.35 30.51 3.81
C GLN A 472 18.68 29.91 5.19
N CYS A 473 18.97 28.61 5.25
CA CYS A 473 19.25 27.91 6.50
C CYS A 473 20.60 28.36 7.09
N ALA A 474 20.62 28.60 8.40
CA ALA A 474 21.84 28.92 9.12
C ALA A 474 22.72 27.68 9.25
N LEU A 475 24.06 27.86 9.20
CA LEU A 475 25.01 26.74 9.27
C LEU A 475 24.89 25.98 10.61
N ASP A 476 24.62 26.67 11.72
CA ASP A 476 24.36 26.05 13.02
C ASP A 476 23.11 25.15 12.99
N SER A 477 22.04 25.58 12.33
CA SER A 477 20.82 24.76 12.19
C SER A 477 21.07 23.51 11.34
N VAL A 478 21.89 23.62 10.28
CA VAL A 478 22.32 22.46 9.49
C VAL A 478 23.13 21.48 10.35
N LEU A 479 24.02 22.00 11.21
CA LEU A 479 24.80 21.20 12.13
C LEU A 479 23.91 20.41 13.09
N ASP A 480 22.99 21.07 13.77
CA ASP A 480 22.07 20.43 14.73
C ASP A 480 21.26 19.31 14.07
N CYS A 481 20.73 19.56 12.86
CA CYS A 481 20.01 18.56 12.07
C CYS A 481 20.88 17.34 11.75
N VAL A 482 22.11 17.57 11.26
CA VAL A 482 23.02 16.50 10.85
C VAL A 482 23.52 15.71 12.07
N GLN A 483 23.82 16.38 13.18
CA GLN A 483 24.23 15.73 14.43
C GLN A 483 23.10 14.85 14.97
N SER A 484 21.87 15.36 15.04
CA SER A 484 20.72 14.58 15.49
C SER A 484 20.56 13.28 14.67
N LEU A 485 20.73 13.34 13.35
CA LEU A 485 20.64 12.16 12.48
C LEU A 485 21.81 11.18 12.69
N ARG A 486 23.02 11.70 12.92
CA ARG A 486 24.20 10.89 13.23
C ARG A 486 24.04 10.15 14.56
N ASP A 487 23.53 10.83 15.58
CA ASP A 487 23.31 10.25 16.92
C ASP A 487 22.27 9.13 16.87
N GLN A 488 21.15 9.35 16.16
CA GLN A 488 20.14 8.31 15.97
C GLN A 488 20.67 7.12 15.17
N CYS A 489 21.46 7.38 14.13
CA CYS A 489 22.11 6.31 13.36
C CYS A 489 23.15 5.54 14.21
N LEU A 490 23.83 6.21 15.14
CA LEU A 490 24.73 5.58 16.09
C LEU A 490 23.96 4.66 17.06
N LEU A 491 22.84 5.12 17.62
CA LEU A 491 21.97 4.30 18.46
C LEU A 491 21.44 3.08 17.70
N PHE A 492 21.06 3.26 16.43
CA PHE A 492 20.60 2.16 15.58
C PHE A 492 21.67 1.07 15.37
N CYS A 493 22.96 1.39 15.49
CA CYS A 493 24.03 0.39 15.37
C CYS A 493 23.96 -0.69 16.46
N GLU A 494 23.31 -0.44 17.60
CA GLU A 494 23.09 -1.43 18.66
C GLU A 494 22.23 -2.62 18.19
N PHE A 495 21.41 -2.43 17.16
CA PHE A 495 20.64 -3.51 16.53
C PHE A 495 21.46 -4.37 15.55
N GLY A 496 22.76 -4.08 15.39
CA GLY A 496 23.69 -4.89 14.60
C GLY A 496 23.81 -4.50 13.12
N LEU A 497 23.27 -3.34 12.71
CA LEU A 497 23.41 -2.81 11.35
C LEU A 497 23.99 -1.40 11.36
N ASP A 498 25.18 -1.23 10.78
CA ASP A 498 25.86 0.07 10.67
C ASP A 498 25.57 0.73 9.31
N LEU A 499 24.82 1.84 9.36
CA LEU A 499 24.45 2.63 8.18
C LEU A 499 25.19 3.99 8.11
N ARG A 500 26.12 4.27 9.03
CA ARG A 500 26.77 5.58 9.17
C ARG A 500 27.60 5.94 7.95
N PHE A 501 28.25 4.95 7.33
CA PHE A 501 29.04 5.17 6.12
C PHE A 501 28.18 5.72 4.97
N GLN A 502 26.98 5.14 4.80
CA GLN A 502 26.06 5.52 3.74
C GLN A 502 25.41 6.89 4.05
N MET A 503 25.01 7.11 5.30
CA MET A 503 24.52 8.39 5.80
C MET A 503 25.53 9.51 5.47
N ASN A 504 26.80 9.32 5.85
CA ASN A 504 27.86 10.29 5.58
C ASN A 504 28.12 10.47 4.08
N SER A 505 28.04 9.40 3.28
CA SER A 505 28.15 9.49 1.82
C SER A 505 27.03 10.33 1.20
N CYS A 506 25.79 10.21 1.68
CA CYS A 506 24.67 11.03 1.21
C CYS A 506 24.83 12.51 1.61
N LEU A 507 25.39 12.78 2.78
CA LEU A 507 25.58 14.13 3.32
C LEU A 507 26.79 14.87 2.74
N ARG A 508 27.77 14.16 2.15
CA ARG A 508 29.01 14.75 1.65
C ARG A 508 28.80 15.87 0.64
N ALA A 509 28.09 15.62 -0.45
CA ALA A 509 27.86 16.63 -1.48
C ALA A 509 27.05 17.84 -0.98
N PRO A 510 25.93 17.65 -0.24
CA PRO A 510 25.19 18.76 0.37
C PRO A 510 26.01 19.60 1.35
N ILE A 511 26.81 18.98 2.23
CA ILE A 511 27.66 19.69 3.20
C ILE A 511 28.72 20.52 2.47
N VAL A 512 29.42 19.93 1.50
CA VAL A 512 30.44 20.65 0.71
C VAL A 512 29.82 21.85 -0.01
N LYS A 513 28.63 21.69 -0.58
CA LYS A 513 27.90 22.78 -1.24
C LYS A 513 27.53 23.88 -0.24
N ALA A 514 26.93 23.53 0.91
CA ALA A 514 26.54 24.48 1.93
C ALA A 514 27.73 25.27 2.50
N LEU A 515 28.88 24.61 2.72
CA LEU A 515 30.10 25.29 3.18
C LEU A 515 30.64 26.27 2.14
N ARG A 516 30.61 25.92 0.84
CA ARG A 516 31.03 26.81 -0.24
C ARG A 516 30.07 28.00 -0.39
N GLU A 517 28.77 27.79 -0.31
CA GLU A 517 27.76 28.86 -0.36
C GLU A 517 27.88 29.79 0.86
N TYR A 518 28.07 29.23 2.05
CA TYR A 518 28.30 30.01 3.26
C TYR A 518 29.59 30.83 3.17
N ARG A 519 30.67 30.26 2.62
CA ARG A 519 31.92 30.97 2.33
C ARG A 519 31.67 32.19 1.46
N GLU A 520 30.99 32.04 0.32
CA GLU A 520 30.68 33.17 -0.57
C GLU A 520 29.84 34.24 0.14
N LYS A 521 28.78 33.82 0.85
CA LYS A 521 27.91 34.73 1.61
C LYS A 521 28.67 35.54 2.67
N VAL A 522 29.60 34.90 3.38
CA VAL A 522 30.46 35.58 4.37
C VAL A 522 31.42 36.53 3.67
N MET A 523 32.04 36.13 2.56
CA MET A 523 32.97 36.99 1.82
C MET A 523 32.28 38.24 1.25
N ASP A 524 31.08 38.12 0.70
CA ASP A 524 30.35 39.28 0.15
C ASP A 524 29.83 40.19 1.26
N SER A 525 29.28 39.63 2.34
CA SER A 525 28.88 40.40 3.52
C SER A 525 30.07 41.14 4.14
N MET A 526 31.25 40.52 4.11
CA MET A 526 32.48 41.13 4.61
C MET A 526 32.91 42.33 3.78
N LYS A 527 32.91 42.23 2.44
CA LYS A 527 33.27 43.34 1.55
C LYS A 527 32.38 44.56 1.84
N ASN A 528 31.07 44.35 1.92
CA ASN A 528 30.09 45.41 2.17
C ASN A 528 30.31 46.05 3.56
N LYS A 529 30.48 45.22 4.60
CA LYS A 529 30.72 45.73 5.96
C LYS A 529 32.03 46.48 6.11
N VAL A 530 33.05 46.13 5.34
CA VAL A 530 34.34 46.84 5.33
C VAL A 530 34.22 48.18 4.61
N SER A 531 33.52 48.23 3.47
CA SER A 531 33.31 49.48 2.73
C SER A 531 32.46 50.49 3.49
N GLU A 532 31.52 50.01 4.31
CA GLU A 532 30.63 50.85 5.13
C GLU A 532 31.21 51.19 6.52
N ASP A 533 32.36 50.61 6.90
CA ASP A 533 32.92 50.78 8.25
C ASP A 533 33.45 52.20 8.45
N LYS A 534 33.01 52.84 9.55
CA LYS A 534 33.48 54.16 9.97
C LYS A 534 34.80 54.11 10.74
N TRP A 535 35.29 52.91 11.07
CA TRP A 535 36.52 52.69 11.85
C TRP A 535 36.47 53.40 13.21
N THR A 536 35.35 53.21 13.93
CA THR A 536 35.13 53.77 15.27
C THR A 536 34.79 52.67 16.28
N PRO A 537 35.00 52.90 17.59
CA PRO A 537 34.47 52.03 18.64
C PRO A 537 32.95 51.84 18.53
N VAL A 538 32.46 50.68 18.94
CA VAL A 538 31.03 50.33 18.89
C VAL A 538 30.40 50.56 20.27
N ASN A 539 29.27 51.28 20.30
CA ASN A 539 28.49 51.49 21.51
C ASN A 539 27.46 50.36 21.69
N MET A 540 27.45 49.73 22.87
CA MET A 540 26.48 48.68 23.24
C MET A 540 25.29 49.21 24.04
N HIS A 541 25.21 50.54 24.22
CA HIS A 541 24.18 51.34 24.92
C HIS A 541 24.05 51.09 26.42
N THR A 542 24.24 49.86 26.90
CA THR A 542 24.02 49.48 28.29
C THR A 542 25.11 48.52 28.80
N LYS A 543 25.39 48.56 30.10
CA LYS A 543 26.30 47.61 30.78
C LYS A 543 25.82 46.17 30.63
N ALA A 544 24.51 45.95 30.67
CA ALA A 544 23.91 44.64 30.40
C ALA A 544 24.16 44.15 28.97
N GLY A 545 24.10 45.05 27.98
CA GLY A 545 24.43 44.76 26.58
C GLY A 545 25.90 44.34 26.39
N VAL A 546 26.83 45.03 27.06
CA VAL A 546 28.26 44.66 27.06
C VAL A 546 28.48 43.29 27.70
N ASN A 547 27.85 43.01 28.85
CA ASN A 547 27.97 41.70 29.50
C ASN A 547 27.45 40.58 28.61
N LYS A 548 26.29 40.76 27.96
CA LYS A 548 25.74 39.77 27.01
C LYS A 548 26.68 39.52 25.83
N PHE A 549 27.29 40.59 25.30
CA PHE A 549 28.27 40.49 24.23
C PHE A 549 29.56 39.77 24.66
N LEU A 550 30.09 40.08 25.84
CA LEU A 550 31.25 39.39 26.39
C LEU A 550 30.98 37.89 26.55
N THR A 551 29.84 37.50 27.12
CA THR A 551 29.48 36.08 27.27
C THR A 551 29.39 35.37 25.91
N GLN A 552 28.84 36.04 24.89
CA GLN A 552 28.81 35.51 23.53
C GLN A 552 30.23 35.33 22.95
N MET A 553 31.11 36.30 23.12
CA MET A 553 32.49 36.22 22.63
C MET A 553 33.32 35.17 23.37
N GLU A 554 33.11 35.03 24.68
CA GLU A 554 33.74 33.99 25.48
C GLU A 554 33.29 32.59 25.05
N SER A 555 32.03 32.40 24.63
CA SER A 555 31.56 31.13 24.05
C SER A 555 32.21 30.74 22.72
N LEU A 556 32.80 31.74 22.04
CA LEU A 556 33.63 31.58 20.84
C LEU A 556 35.13 31.51 21.18
N GLY A 557 35.48 31.59 22.46
CA GLY A 557 36.85 31.56 22.98
C GLY A 557 37.56 32.92 23.02
N LEU A 558 36.90 34.01 22.61
CA LEU A 558 37.49 35.35 22.58
C LEU A 558 37.27 36.09 23.90
N ILE A 559 38.36 36.37 24.62
CA ILE A 559 38.34 37.17 25.84
C ILE A 559 38.53 38.65 25.47
N LEU A 560 37.44 39.40 25.41
CA LEU A 560 37.44 40.81 24.98
C LEU A 560 37.37 41.84 26.12
N ALA A 561 37.46 41.41 27.39
CA ALA A 561 37.36 42.32 28.54
C ALA A 561 38.35 43.50 28.49
N LYS A 562 39.53 43.30 27.88
CA LYS A 562 40.58 44.33 27.71
C LYS A 562 40.24 45.41 26.67
N TYR A 563 39.21 45.19 25.86
CA TYR A 563 38.78 46.09 24.79
C TYR A 563 37.52 46.87 25.18
N ILE A 564 37.11 46.87 26.44
CA ILE A 564 35.95 47.65 26.91
C ILE A 564 36.40 49.04 27.38
N ILE A 565 35.71 50.07 26.89
CA ILE A 565 35.89 51.47 27.30
C ILE A 565 34.61 51.94 28.01
N ASN A 566 34.75 52.62 29.15
CA ASN A 566 33.67 53.29 29.87
C ASN A 566 32.42 52.40 30.11
N GLU A 567 32.63 51.11 30.40
CA GLU A 567 31.60 50.07 30.67
C GLU A 567 30.54 49.83 29.58
N THR A 568 30.56 50.57 28.47
CA THR A 568 29.48 50.61 27.47
C THR A 568 29.98 50.54 26.02
N TRP A 569 31.28 50.77 25.79
CA TRP A 569 31.90 50.79 24.47
C TRP A 569 32.85 49.63 24.27
N VAL A 570 32.94 49.14 23.03
CA VAL A 570 33.91 48.15 22.58
C VAL A 570 34.90 48.83 21.63
N ASP A 571 36.18 48.78 21.98
CA ASP A 571 37.33 49.38 21.29
C ASP A 571 37.80 48.54 20.08
N LEU A 572 36.83 48.10 19.28
CA LEU A 572 37.00 47.42 18.01
C LEU A 572 35.95 47.94 17.03
N SER A 573 36.23 47.88 15.73
CA SER A 573 35.27 48.29 14.70
C SER A 573 34.18 47.23 14.52
N SER A 574 33.01 47.67 14.06
CA SER A 574 31.86 46.76 13.83
C SER A 574 32.19 45.67 12.80
N SER A 575 32.95 45.99 11.75
CA SER A 575 33.36 45.00 10.75
C SER A 575 34.34 43.96 11.31
N THR A 576 35.21 44.37 12.24
CA THR A 576 36.22 43.49 12.86
C THR A 576 35.58 42.52 13.83
N ILE A 577 34.67 43.00 14.68
CA ILE A 577 33.87 42.18 15.60
C ILE A 577 33.09 41.13 14.81
N TRP A 578 32.38 41.56 13.76
CA TRP A 578 31.57 40.65 12.94
C TRP A 578 32.41 39.62 12.18
N PHE A 579 33.57 40.02 11.65
CA PHE A 579 34.50 39.10 10.99
C PHE A 579 34.99 38.02 11.95
N ALA A 580 35.44 38.42 13.15
CA ALA A 580 35.92 37.50 14.16
C ALA A 580 34.85 36.47 14.55
N GLN A 581 33.60 36.90 14.72
CA GLN A 581 32.48 35.99 14.95
C GLN A 581 32.29 35.01 13.78
N SER A 582 32.16 35.54 12.57
CA SER A 582 31.83 34.73 11.38
C SER A 582 32.89 33.68 11.06
N VAL A 583 34.18 34.03 11.18
CA VAL A 583 35.30 33.15 10.86
C VAL A 583 35.55 32.09 11.95
N ILE A 584 35.22 32.38 13.20
CA ILE A 584 35.26 31.38 14.27
C ILE A 584 34.06 30.44 14.17
N THR A 585 32.87 30.96 13.86
CA THR A 585 31.67 30.15 13.65
C THR A 585 31.87 29.15 12.51
N ILE A 586 32.38 29.58 11.34
CA ILE A 586 32.62 28.65 10.23
C ILE A 586 33.60 27.53 10.61
N GLN A 587 34.64 27.83 11.40
CA GLN A 587 35.56 26.81 11.89
C GLN A 587 34.88 25.86 12.88
N LYS A 588 34.25 26.39 13.94
CA LYS A 588 33.62 25.58 14.99
C LYS A 588 32.55 24.66 14.43
N VAL A 589 31.64 25.22 13.62
CA VAL A 589 30.56 24.45 12.99
C VAL A 589 31.10 23.50 11.94
N GLY A 590 32.03 23.97 11.10
CA GLY A 590 32.64 23.15 10.05
C GLY A 590 33.36 21.93 10.60
N LEU A 591 34.10 22.07 11.70
CA LEU A 591 34.82 20.96 12.34
C LEU A 591 33.89 19.85 12.86
N GLN A 592 32.71 20.22 13.35
CA GLN A 592 31.73 19.24 13.83
C GLN A 592 30.90 18.65 12.68
N LEU A 593 30.68 19.41 11.61
CA LEU A 593 29.88 18.98 10.46
C LEU A 593 30.65 18.03 9.53
N VAL A 594 31.93 18.30 9.30
CA VAL A 594 32.75 17.62 8.29
C VAL A 594 33.34 16.31 8.79
N THR A 595 33.38 15.29 7.93
CA THR A 595 34.15 14.05 8.17
C THR A 595 35.58 14.19 7.67
N LYS A 596 36.49 13.30 8.10
CA LYS A 596 37.93 13.38 7.80
C LYS A 596 38.26 13.56 6.31
N ASP A 597 37.45 13.00 5.41
CA ASP A 597 37.60 13.07 3.96
C ASP A 597 37.14 14.40 3.32
N MET A 598 36.56 15.34 4.08
CA MET A 598 36.19 16.66 3.58
C MET A 598 36.94 17.82 4.27
N MET A 599 37.93 17.52 5.11
CA MET A 599 38.73 18.53 5.83
C MET A 599 39.38 19.55 4.89
N ASP A 600 39.84 19.13 3.70
CA ASP A 600 40.42 20.03 2.69
C ASP A 600 39.48 21.17 2.27
N VAL A 601 38.17 20.88 2.21
CA VAL A 601 37.13 21.86 1.84
C VAL A 601 36.95 22.86 2.97
N LEU A 602 36.91 22.40 4.22
CA LEU A 602 36.84 23.29 5.38
C LEU A 602 38.07 24.20 5.43
N ASP A 603 39.26 23.63 5.21
CA ASP A 603 40.51 24.39 5.19
C ASP A 603 40.54 25.41 4.04
N GLU A 604 40.00 25.06 2.87
CA GLU A 604 39.81 25.99 1.74
C GLU A 604 38.86 27.15 2.12
N CYS A 605 37.74 26.86 2.77
CA CYS A 605 36.77 27.86 3.20
C CYS A 605 37.36 28.82 4.24
N ILE A 606 38.01 28.30 5.28
CA ILE A 606 38.66 29.10 6.33
C ILE A 606 39.74 29.98 5.68
N TYR A 607 40.61 29.39 4.86
CA TYR A 607 41.67 30.13 4.17
C TYR A 607 41.11 31.25 3.30
N ALA A 608 40.08 30.99 2.50
CA ALA A 608 39.50 31.97 1.60
C ALA A 608 38.90 33.18 2.33
N VAL A 609 38.10 32.93 3.39
CA VAL A 609 37.51 33.98 4.22
C VAL A 609 38.60 34.81 4.88
N PHE A 610 39.59 34.17 5.48
CA PHE A 610 40.67 34.86 6.18
C PHE A 610 41.55 35.68 5.22
N ASN A 611 41.97 35.08 4.10
CA ASN A 611 42.78 35.74 3.08
C ASN A 611 42.05 36.93 2.43
N SER A 612 40.75 36.81 2.20
CA SER A 612 39.93 37.91 1.69
C SER A 612 39.93 39.11 2.68
N ARG A 613 39.76 38.86 3.98
CA ARG A 613 39.82 39.92 5.00
C ARG A 613 41.19 40.60 5.04
N LEU A 614 42.26 39.81 5.00
CA LEU A 614 43.61 40.35 5.07
C LEU A 614 43.93 41.21 3.84
N LYS A 615 43.54 40.78 2.64
CA LYS A 615 43.72 41.58 1.42
C LYS A 615 42.97 42.91 1.44
N LEU A 616 41.75 42.92 1.96
CA LEU A 616 40.95 44.16 2.11
C LEU A 616 41.58 45.15 3.10
N SER A 617 42.49 44.70 3.96
CA SER A 617 43.15 45.54 4.97
C SER A 617 44.43 46.21 4.45
N ILE A 618 44.95 45.81 3.27
CA ILE A 618 46.26 46.26 2.72
C ILE A 618 46.23 47.70 2.13
N GLY A 619 45.09 48.40 2.17
CA GLY A 619 44.98 49.76 1.60
C GLY A 619 44.33 50.80 2.51
N ASN A 620 44.15 50.52 3.81
CA ASN A 620 43.44 51.42 4.71
C ASN A 620 44.40 52.01 5.76
N ASP A 621 44.77 53.29 5.56
CA ASP A 621 45.83 53.96 6.35
C ASP A 621 45.34 54.56 7.68
N SER A 622 44.07 54.37 8.04
CA SER A 622 43.57 54.81 9.35
C SER A 622 44.29 54.06 10.48
N SER A 623 44.85 54.82 11.44
CA SER A 623 45.49 54.27 12.65
C SER A 623 44.56 53.30 13.40
N TYR A 624 43.25 53.57 13.42
CA TYR A 624 42.28 52.67 14.03
C TYR A 624 42.05 51.39 13.23
N ALA A 625 42.11 51.46 11.89
CA ALA A 625 42.05 50.27 11.03
C ALA A 625 43.28 49.37 11.26
N GLN A 626 44.47 49.93 11.41
CA GLN A 626 45.70 49.18 11.72
C GLN A 626 45.62 48.48 13.10
N LYS A 627 45.05 49.13 14.12
CA LYS A 627 44.80 48.52 15.43
C LYS A 627 43.87 47.31 15.33
N ASN A 628 42.79 47.43 14.56
CA ASN A 628 41.85 46.32 14.33
C ASN A 628 42.49 45.19 13.52
N PHE A 629 43.33 45.52 12.54
CA PHE A 629 44.10 44.53 11.79
C PHE A 629 45.06 43.75 12.68
N LYS A 630 45.76 44.45 13.59
CA LYS A 630 46.62 43.82 14.59
C LYS A 630 45.85 42.87 15.51
N PHE A 631 44.64 43.23 15.92
CA PHE A 631 43.77 42.34 16.69
C PHE A 631 43.45 41.04 15.93
N ILE A 632 43.15 41.11 14.63
CA ILE A 632 42.89 39.92 13.79
C ILE A 632 44.12 39.00 13.74
N LEU A 633 45.32 39.57 13.56
CA LEU A 633 46.57 38.81 13.44
C LEU A 633 47.09 38.26 14.78
N ASP A 634 47.02 39.04 15.85
CA ASP A 634 47.62 38.68 17.14
C ASP A 634 46.66 37.92 18.07
N THR A 635 45.34 38.05 17.86
CA THR A 635 44.32 37.43 18.73
C THR A 635 43.48 36.38 18.01
N VAL A 636 42.83 36.74 16.90
CA VAL A 636 41.87 35.84 16.22
C VAL A 636 42.60 34.67 15.54
N MET A 637 43.64 34.96 14.76
CA MET A 637 44.36 33.91 14.02
C MET A 637 45.06 32.88 14.94
N PRO A 638 45.78 33.26 16.01
CA PRO A 638 46.41 32.29 16.90
C PRO A 638 45.38 31.47 17.68
N LEU A 639 44.25 32.08 18.05
CA LEU A 639 43.13 31.37 18.67
C LEU A 639 42.57 30.31 17.73
N MET A 640 42.28 30.65 16.47
CA MET A 640 41.79 29.70 15.48
C MET A 640 42.74 28.53 15.25
N LEU A 641 44.05 28.81 15.11
CA LEU A 641 45.08 27.77 14.96
C LEU A 641 45.16 26.85 16.18
N ARG A 642 45.05 27.40 17.39
CA ARG A 642 45.04 26.61 18.62
C ARG A 642 43.80 25.72 18.70
N CYS A 643 42.61 26.30 18.54
CA CYS A 643 41.35 25.55 18.62
C CYS A 643 41.26 24.47 17.53
N TYR A 644 41.73 24.75 16.31
CA TYR A 644 41.78 23.75 15.23
C TYR A 644 42.67 22.56 15.63
N LYS A 645 43.86 22.85 16.18
CA LYS A 645 44.81 21.81 16.59
C LYS A 645 44.30 20.99 17.77
N GLU A 646 43.62 21.62 18.73
CA GLU A 646 43.03 20.94 19.89
C GLU A 646 41.94 19.94 19.45
N GLU A 647 41.09 20.31 18.49
CA GLU A 647 40.00 19.47 17.99
C GLU A 647 40.48 18.37 17.03
N VAL A 648 41.40 18.70 16.11
CA VAL A 648 41.77 17.80 14.99
C VAL A 648 43.08 17.03 15.25
N GLY A 649 43.95 17.55 16.11
CA GLY A 649 45.25 16.97 16.45
C GLY A 649 46.40 17.36 15.51
N TYR A 650 46.13 18.01 14.38
CA TYR A 650 47.14 18.54 13.45
C TYR A 650 46.87 20.01 13.08
N ASP A 651 47.84 20.64 12.42
CA ASP A 651 47.76 22.05 12.04
C ASP A 651 47.10 22.24 10.67
N ASN A 652 46.23 23.24 10.54
CA ASN A 652 45.73 23.67 9.23
C ASN A 652 46.86 24.34 8.43
N GLU A 653 47.47 23.59 7.51
CA GLU A 653 48.64 24.05 6.75
C GLU A 653 48.35 25.32 5.93
N LYS A 654 47.15 25.43 5.34
CA LYS A 654 46.74 26.59 4.54
C LYS A 654 46.71 27.84 5.41
N LEU A 655 46.11 27.76 6.61
CA LEU A 655 46.04 28.88 7.56
C LEU A 655 47.41 29.21 8.17
N VAL A 656 48.24 28.21 8.50
CA VAL A 656 49.61 28.42 8.97
C VAL A 656 50.47 29.11 7.90
N SER A 657 50.33 28.72 6.64
CA SER A 657 51.03 29.37 5.53
C SER A 657 50.61 30.84 5.39
N LEU A 658 49.32 31.13 5.58
CA LEU A 658 48.79 32.50 5.57
C LEU A 658 49.33 33.31 6.75
N ALA A 659 49.36 32.71 7.95
CA ALA A 659 49.92 33.34 9.15
C ALA A 659 51.38 33.79 8.94
N LYS A 660 52.20 32.91 8.37
CA LYS A 660 53.61 33.21 8.05
C LYS A 660 53.73 34.35 7.04
N LYS A 661 52.89 34.39 6.00
CA LYS A 661 52.89 35.47 4.99
C LYS A 661 52.63 36.85 5.59
N PHE A 662 51.86 36.93 6.67
CA PHE A 662 51.50 38.17 7.35
C PHE A 662 52.27 38.38 8.67
N GLY A 663 53.37 37.65 8.89
CA GLY A 663 54.29 37.89 10.02
C GLY A 663 53.83 37.35 11.38
N VAL A 664 52.79 36.50 11.42
CA VAL A 664 52.32 35.86 12.66
C VAL A 664 53.12 34.58 12.89
N TYR A 665 54.07 34.62 13.83
CA TYR A 665 54.82 33.45 14.27
C TYR A 665 54.14 32.81 15.47
N LYS A 666 53.90 31.49 15.39
CA LYS A 666 53.43 30.69 16.53
C LYS A 666 54.37 30.90 17.73
N PRO A 667 53.90 31.34 18.91
CA PRO A 667 54.71 31.20 20.09
C PRO A 667 54.90 29.69 20.35
N PRO A 668 56.12 29.22 20.67
CA PRO A 668 56.32 27.82 21.04
C PRO A 668 55.43 27.49 22.25
N PRO A 669 54.93 26.25 22.37
CA PRO A 669 54.16 25.87 23.54
C PRO A 669 55.00 26.17 24.78
N LYS A 670 54.42 26.89 25.75
CA LYS A 670 55.04 27.06 27.07
C LYS A 670 55.30 25.65 27.59
N LYS A 671 56.56 25.20 27.57
CA LYS A 671 56.99 24.04 28.36
C LYS A 671 56.57 24.37 29.78
N SER A 672 55.64 23.61 30.33
CA SER A 672 55.45 23.59 31.77
C SER A 672 56.82 23.29 32.36
N ASN A 673 57.35 24.23 33.14
CA ASN A 673 58.49 23.97 34.00
C ASN A 673 58.01 22.98 35.06
N ILE A 674 57.93 21.70 34.71
CA ILE A 674 57.97 20.63 35.70
C ILE A 674 59.42 20.63 36.18
N THR A 675 59.63 21.35 37.28
CA THR A 675 60.86 21.26 38.07
C THR A 675 61.07 19.79 38.44
N LYS A 676 62.05 19.16 37.79
CA LYS A 676 62.62 17.87 38.19
C LYS A 676 63.35 18.05 39.53
N TYR A 677 62.62 18.18 40.64
CA TYR A 677 63.15 17.93 41.99
C TYR A 677 61.96 17.67 42.90
N THR A 678 61.68 16.39 43.11
CA THR A 678 61.20 15.79 44.38
C THR A 678 61.11 14.29 44.16
N SER A 679 62.30 13.68 44.11
CA SER A 679 62.48 12.33 44.62
C SER A 679 62.38 12.38 46.14
N ASN A 680 61.46 11.59 46.71
CA ASN A 680 61.62 10.71 47.88
C ASN A 680 60.23 10.45 48.49
N GLU A 681 59.76 9.21 48.38
CA GLU A 681 59.78 8.22 49.47
C GLU A 681 58.56 8.31 50.39
N TYR A 682 57.88 7.16 50.50
CA TYR A 682 57.19 6.57 51.65
C TYR A 682 55.70 6.24 51.44
N LEU A 683 55.49 4.91 51.44
CA LEU A 683 54.28 4.12 51.74
C LEU A 683 53.15 4.11 50.70
#